data_AF-A0A397S627-F1
#
_entry.id   AF-A0A397S627-F1
#
_cell.length_a   1.000
_cell.length_b   1.000
_cell.length_c   1.000
_cell.angle_alpha   90.00
_cell.angle_beta   90.00
_cell.angle_gamma   90.00
#
_symmetry.space_group_name_H-M   'P 1'
#
loop_
_entity.id
_entity.type
_entity.pdbx_description
1 polymer ?
#
loop_
_entity_poly.entity_id
_entity_poly.type
_entity_poly.pdbx_seq_one_letter_code
_entity_poly.pdbx_strand_id
1 'polypeptide(L)'
;MENQESSVNMEAIIVDNINMEGSFDALRRKDGYYLDKTHFIPKLEALGADAILSLRPRHFGKTLFLSTLSSYYDIKNKGRFNQLFQDLYIGKNPTPLASKFLVLKLNFAGLRTNQTYDIFQVDFYESLNTDISKFMYRYKQELGSHFQVIDKNKSALTNFKELLDMVELSGNKLYVFIDEYDASMNEALKNEAFLKALTIHHKNEGDSTESKLRLIDSSYKQFFSRLKTACDENIASVFLTGVTPIVMAEFTSGFNISKDLTLNEQFWDLYGFKKCEIEFLLDKALGKNLSCSCIIKEVVSWLKEKNDGYFFSRNQSEGIFNTARILYYISELMEKKENLDRCNPSAICNTLLNLLPDPHTLPSQTTLDLIVNNPLGKSILTEALNRRPLNSPKGIEQRFQLTNIRELATDRTLLLSFMFYTGAITYQPNPTSTSLQHNFQIPNRVAKKEFITEALKIYDWKMEDLTPVWNCLQILEAEYNIEPLCQFIEETLLKLLKNNNIKHSNEETLKQTFMDTLILTLHADIEPEFQVYSQSSNFSRKAIDLVKTSTRKMIAIEFDNIKMENIKLDGARGSLQEATEVSRSLLEKSEDEILSLEIRDRYRPNQKTVREALGSKIKKKNDEYLDLLKKQHDAKLSCMFIVLRVGLHRLISRRVYCVKK
;
A
#
# COMPACT_ATOMS: atom_id res chain seq x y z
N MET A 1 19.64 42.13 -3.69
CA MET A 1 20.59 41.06 -4.03
C MET A 1 19.80 39.98 -4.72
N GLU A 2 20.20 39.69 -5.95
CA GLU A 2 19.36 39.26 -7.06
C GLU A 2 18.83 37.82 -6.94
N ASN A 3 17.53 37.66 -7.21
CA ASN A 3 16.91 36.42 -7.63
C ASN A 3 17.39 36.10 -9.05
N GLN A 4 18.31 35.17 -9.22
CA GLN A 4 18.57 34.55 -10.52
C GLN A 4 17.59 33.39 -10.73
N GLU A 5 16.47 33.69 -11.40
CA GLU A 5 15.72 32.69 -12.16
C GLU A 5 16.66 32.17 -13.27
N SER A 6 17.13 30.94 -13.12
CA SER A 6 17.90 30.25 -14.15
C SER A 6 16.97 29.85 -15.29
N SER A 7 16.93 30.69 -16.33
CA SER A 7 16.30 30.41 -17.61
C SER A 7 16.90 29.13 -18.21
N VAL A 8 16.13 28.05 -18.21
CA VAL A 8 16.53 26.78 -18.84
C VAL A 8 16.50 26.96 -20.36
N ASN A 9 17.69 26.98 -20.98
CA ASN A 9 17.84 27.03 -22.43
C ASN A 9 17.38 25.68 -23.01
N MET A 10 16.21 25.65 -23.64
CA MET A 10 15.50 24.44 -24.07
C MET A 10 15.25 24.46 -25.58
N GLU A 11 16.18 23.90 -26.34
CA GLU A 11 15.94 23.57 -27.75
C GLU A 11 14.93 22.42 -27.87
N ALA A 12 14.15 22.45 -28.96
CA ALA A 12 12.97 21.61 -29.16
C ALA A 12 13.35 20.15 -29.45
N ILE A 13 13.40 19.32 -28.42
CA ILE A 13 13.38 17.85 -28.57
C ILE A 13 11.93 17.44 -28.89
N ILE A 14 11.71 16.90 -30.09
CA ILE A 14 10.45 16.28 -30.50
C ILE A 14 10.40 14.89 -29.85
N VAL A 15 9.38 14.64 -29.02
CA VAL A 15 9.15 13.33 -28.39
C VAL A 15 8.11 12.59 -29.23
N ASP A 16 8.50 11.95 -30.32
CA ASP A 16 7.58 11.12 -31.13
C ASP A 16 7.38 9.71 -30.53
N ASN A 17 7.90 9.45 -29.33
CA ASN A 17 7.85 8.17 -28.64
C ASN A 17 8.04 8.32 -27.12
N ILE A 18 7.11 7.77 -26.32
CA ILE A 18 7.30 7.57 -24.87
C ILE A 18 7.30 6.06 -24.61
N ASN A 19 8.48 5.46 -24.76
CA ASN A 19 8.70 4.07 -24.33
C ASN A 19 9.40 4.07 -22.97
N MET A 20 8.90 3.24 -22.04
CA MET A 20 9.54 3.04 -20.74
C MET A 20 10.85 2.26 -20.93
N GLU A 21 11.98 2.97 -20.98
CA GLU A 21 13.31 2.38 -21.01
C GLU A 21 13.90 2.34 -19.60
N GLY A 22 14.27 1.15 -19.12
CA GLY A 22 14.88 0.96 -17.80
C GLY A 22 16.37 1.34 -17.75
N SER A 23 17.00 1.51 -18.91
CA SER A 23 18.43 1.79 -19.04
C SER A 23 18.71 3.23 -19.47
N PHE A 24 19.47 3.96 -18.67
CA PHE A 24 19.91 5.32 -19.00
C PHE A 24 20.81 5.35 -20.26
N ASP A 25 21.82 4.45 -20.36
CA ASP A 25 22.70 4.32 -21.54
C ASP A 25 21.92 3.96 -22.83
N ALA A 26 20.75 3.31 -22.73
CA ALA A 26 19.88 3.06 -23.88
C ALA A 26 18.97 4.25 -24.21
N LEU A 27 18.36 4.87 -23.20
CA LEU A 27 17.49 6.04 -23.35
C LEU A 27 18.23 7.19 -24.06
N ARG A 28 19.45 7.48 -23.60
CA ARG A 28 20.30 8.52 -24.18
C ARG A 28 20.76 8.19 -25.61
N ARG A 29 20.94 6.90 -25.93
CA ARG A 29 21.30 6.42 -27.28
C ARG A 29 20.10 6.04 -28.15
N LYS A 30 18.94 6.58 -27.83
CA LYS A 30 17.72 6.62 -28.66
C LYS A 30 17.12 8.05 -28.70
N ASP A 31 17.87 9.05 -28.24
CA ASP A 31 17.41 10.44 -28.09
C ASP A 31 16.08 10.57 -27.30
N GLY A 32 15.87 9.66 -26.34
CA GLY A 32 14.69 9.66 -25.49
C GLY A 32 14.72 10.79 -24.46
N TYR A 33 13.54 11.27 -24.08
CA TYR A 33 13.43 12.29 -23.03
C TYR A 33 13.80 11.71 -21.65
N TYR A 34 14.80 12.30 -21.01
CA TYR A 34 15.19 11.99 -19.63
C TYR A 34 14.80 13.14 -18.71
N LEU A 35 13.97 12.87 -17.70
CA LEU A 35 13.72 13.86 -16.65
C LEU A 35 14.95 13.97 -15.76
N ASP A 36 15.62 15.12 -15.82
CA ASP A 36 16.90 15.30 -15.15
C ASP A 36 16.78 15.40 -13.62
N LYS A 37 17.10 14.29 -12.95
CA LYS A 37 17.27 14.19 -11.49
C LYS A 37 18.75 14.16 -11.08
N THR A 38 19.69 14.49 -11.97
CA THR A 38 21.13 14.36 -11.68
C THR A 38 21.66 15.40 -10.69
N HIS A 39 20.90 16.46 -10.41
CA HIS A 39 21.20 17.41 -9.34
C HIS A 39 21.16 16.81 -7.92
N PHE A 40 20.61 15.60 -7.76
CA PHE A 40 20.71 14.84 -6.51
C PHE A 40 22.07 14.17 -6.32
N ILE A 41 22.88 13.98 -7.37
CA ILE A 41 24.17 13.28 -7.26
C ILE A 41 25.10 13.97 -6.27
N PRO A 42 25.36 15.29 -6.34
CA PRO A 42 26.22 15.95 -5.35
C PRO A 42 25.63 15.94 -3.95
N LYS A 43 24.28 15.94 -3.82
CA LYS A 43 23.61 15.81 -2.52
C LYS A 43 23.82 14.43 -1.91
N LEU A 44 23.80 13.37 -2.73
CA LEU A 44 24.09 12.00 -2.30
C LEU A 44 25.56 11.88 -1.86
N GLU A 45 26.49 12.43 -2.63
CA GLU A 45 27.91 12.45 -2.27
C GLU A 45 28.17 13.21 -0.97
N ALA A 46 27.47 14.33 -0.75
CA ALA A 46 27.59 15.13 0.47
C ALA A 46 27.10 14.42 1.74
N LEU A 47 26.36 13.30 1.62
CA LEU A 47 26.00 12.48 2.78
C LEU A 47 27.22 11.80 3.42
N GLY A 48 28.33 11.67 2.67
CA GLY A 48 29.55 11.00 3.13
C GLY A 48 29.32 9.55 3.55
N ALA A 49 28.34 8.89 2.94
CA ALA A 49 27.90 7.55 3.31
C ALA A 49 28.38 6.52 2.27
N ASP A 50 29.10 5.50 2.74
CA ASP A 50 29.57 4.41 1.89
C ASP A 50 28.46 3.44 1.50
N ALA A 51 27.34 3.43 2.23
CA ALA A 51 26.15 2.67 1.89
C ALA A 51 24.90 3.55 1.91
N ILE A 52 24.13 3.52 0.83
CA ILE A 52 22.89 4.29 0.70
C ILE A 52 21.74 3.34 0.38
N LEU A 53 20.67 3.44 1.16
CA LEU A 53 19.43 2.72 0.96
C LEU A 53 18.37 3.69 0.45
N SER A 54 17.75 3.34 -0.68
CA SER A 54 16.76 4.20 -1.34
C SER A 54 15.47 3.43 -1.59
N LEU A 55 14.49 3.60 -0.69
CA LEU A 55 13.19 2.93 -0.78
C LEU A 55 12.10 3.87 -1.28
N ARG A 56 11.34 3.36 -2.24
CA ARG A 56 10.07 3.92 -2.70
C ARG A 56 9.15 2.78 -3.15
N PRO A 57 7.83 3.01 -3.21
CA PRO A 57 6.93 2.08 -3.86
C PRO A 57 7.37 1.74 -5.29
N ARG A 58 6.83 0.66 -5.84
CA ARG A 58 7.16 0.20 -7.20
C ARG A 58 6.82 1.27 -8.26
N HIS A 59 7.53 1.23 -9.38
CA HIS A 59 7.25 2.05 -10.55
C HIS A 59 7.45 3.58 -10.41
N PHE A 60 8.20 4.03 -9.40
CA PHE A 60 8.60 5.43 -9.21
C PHE A 60 9.87 5.86 -9.98
N GLY A 61 10.48 4.98 -10.79
CA GLY A 61 11.69 5.30 -11.57
C GLY A 61 13.03 5.00 -10.88
N LYS A 62 13.02 4.19 -9.79
CA LYS A 62 14.24 3.80 -9.05
C LYS A 62 15.32 3.18 -9.93
N THR A 63 14.95 2.17 -10.74
CA THR A 63 15.86 1.46 -11.64
C THR A 63 16.54 2.38 -12.65
N LEU A 64 15.80 3.34 -13.22
CA LEU A 64 16.35 4.30 -14.17
C LEU A 64 17.37 5.24 -13.50
N PHE A 65 17.09 5.69 -12.28
CA PHE A 65 18.05 6.51 -11.54
C PHE A 65 19.30 5.71 -11.13
N LEU A 66 19.14 4.46 -10.67
CA LEU A 66 20.26 3.55 -10.41
C LEU A 66 21.10 3.33 -11.67
N SER A 67 20.45 3.15 -12.82
CA SER A 67 21.11 3.09 -14.14
C SER A 67 21.87 4.39 -14.47
N THR A 68 21.31 5.54 -14.11
CA THR A 68 21.97 6.86 -14.26
C THR A 68 23.23 6.96 -13.40
N LEU A 69 23.13 6.64 -12.09
CA LEU A 69 24.27 6.64 -11.17
C LEU A 69 25.37 5.69 -11.64
N SER A 70 25.00 4.46 -11.94
CA SER A 70 25.93 3.45 -12.44
C SER A 70 26.59 3.86 -13.76
N SER A 71 25.94 4.66 -14.61
CA SER A 71 26.56 5.21 -15.82
C SER A 71 27.48 6.40 -15.51
N TYR A 72 27.16 7.20 -14.49
CA TYR A 72 27.95 8.37 -14.07
C TYR A 72 29.28 7.98 -13.43
N TYR A 73 29.27 6.99 -12.54
CA TYR A 73 30.45 6.57 -11.78
C TYR A 73 31.37 5.58 -12.53
N ASP A 74 30.86 4.85 -13.53
CA ASP A 74 31.63 3.82 -14.26
C ASP A 74 32.78 4.43 -15.07
N ILE A 75 34.01 3.95 -14.80
CA ILE A 75 35.23 4.34 -15.51
C ILE A 75 35.15 4.07 -17.02
N LYS A 76 34.39 3.05 -17.47
CA LYS A 76 34.18 2.74 -18.89
C LYS A 76 33.42 3.84 -19.63
N ASN A 77 32.74 4.73 -18.92
CA ASN A 77 32.00 5.84 -19.53
C ASN A 77 32.81 7.13 -19.62
N LYS A 78 34.08 7.15 -19.18
CA LYS A 78 34.93 8.35 -19.26
C LYS A 78 35.01 8.94 -20.67
N GLY A 79 35.16 8.09 -21.70
CA GLY A 79 35.18 8.52 -23.09
C GLY A 79 33.81 8.93 -23.68
N ARG A 80 32.71 8.57 -23.00
CA ARG A 80 31.33 8.85 -23.41
C ARG A 80 30.61 9.83 -22.47
N PHE A 81 31.34 10.48 -21.56
CA PHE A 81 30.75 11.33 -20.52
C PHE A 81 29.89 12.45 -21.12
N ASN A 82 30.44 13.19 -22.09
CA ASN A 82 29.71 14.27 -22.76
C ASN A 82 28.47 13.76 -23.49
N GLN A 83 28.58 12.63 -24.22
CA GLN A 83 27.44 12.03 -24.91
C GLN A 83 26.28 11.72 -23.95
N LEU A 84 26.61 11.24 -22.75
CA LEU A 84 25.61 10.81 -21.78
C LEU A 84 25.03 11.96 -20.93
N PHE A 85 25.84 12.98 -20.60
CA PHE A 85 25.49 13.94 -19.54
C PHE A 85 25.52 15.42 -19.93
N GLN A 86 26.05 15.82 -21.10
CA GLN A 86 26.36 17.23 -21.41
C GLN A 86 25.22 18.25 -21.19
N ASP A 87 23.98 17.85 -21.44
CA ASP A 87 22.76 18.65 -21.31
C ASP A 87 22.18 18.61 -19.89
N LEU A 88 22.55 17.60 -19.10
CA LEU A 88 22.09 17.37 -17.72
C LEU A 88 22.88 18.21 -16.72
N TYR A 89 22.29 18.42 -15.54
CA TYR A 89 22.90 19.17 -14.43
C TYR A 89 24.30 18.66 -14.11
N ILE A 90 24.49 17.34 -14.02
CA ILE A 90 25.77 16.74 -13.64
C ILE A 90 26.82 16.75 -14.76
N GLY A 91 26.42 16.89 -16.03
CA GLY A 91 27.38 17.12 -17.11
C GLY A 91 27.89 18.56 -17.12
N LYS A 92 27.04 19.51 -16.71
CA LYS A 92 27.42 20.91 -16.50
C LYS A 92 28.18 21.13 -15.18
N ASN A 93 27.93 20.29 -14.17
CA ASN A 93 28.52 20.38 -12.84
C ASN A 93 29.11 19.03 -12.39
N PRO A 94 30.13 18.48 -13.07
CA PRO A 94 30.71 17.19 -12.71
C PRO A 94 31.40 17.24 -11.35
N THR A 95 31.25 16.19 -10.55
CA THR A 95 31.93 16.00 -9.27
C THR A 95 33.28 15.30 -9.48
N PRO A 96 34.19 15.33 -8.49
CA PRO A 96 35.45 14.59 -8.56
C PRO A 96 35.30 13.07 -8.73
N LEU A 97 34.12 12.52 -8.42
CA LEU A 97 33.79 11.10 -8.47
C LEU A 97 33.34 10.61 -9.86
N ALA A 98 33.13 11.53 -10.82
CA ALA A 98 32.74 11.19 -12.18
C ALA A 98 33.70 10.17 -12.84
N SER A 99 33.15 9.05 -13.29
CA SER A 99 33.89 7.98 -14.00
C SER A 99 35.13 7.47 -13.25
N LYS A 100 35.05 7.30 -11.93
CA LYS A 100 36.16 6.87 -11.06
C LYS A 100 36.08 5.42 -10.56
N PHE A 101 34.95 4.74 -10.75
CA PHE A 101 34.70 3.45 -10.11
C PHE A 101 34.61 2.32 -11.12
N LEU A 102 34.99 1.12 -10.68
CA LEU A 102 34.54 -0.12 -11.30
C LEU A 102 33.12 -0.39 -10.78
N VAL A 103 32.17 -0.58 -11.70
CA VAL A 103 30.76 -0.69 -11.34
C VAL A 103 30.28 -2.13 -11.44
N LEU A 104 29.83 -2.68 -10.30
CA LEU A 104 29.14 -3.97 -10.21
C LEU A 104 27.64 -3.72 -10.06
N LYS A 105 26.84 -4.16 -11.03
CA LYS A 105 25.37 -4.10 -10.95
C LYS A 105 24.82 -5.48 -10.63
N LEU A 106 23.97 -5.54 -9.63
CA LEU A 106 23.25 -6.74 -9.21
C LEU A 106 21.75 -6.45 -9.27
N ASN A 107 20.97 -7.46 -9.62
CA ASN A 107 19.51 -7.40 -9.58
C ASN A 107 18.99 -8.68 -8.93
N PHE A 108 18.24 -8.55 -7.84
CA PHE A 108 17.68 -9.69 -7.11
C PHE A 108 16.23 -10.02 -7.48
N ALA A 109 15.71 -9.38 -8.54
CA ALA A 109 14.46 -9.77 -9.17
C ALA A 109 14.50 -11.21 -9.70
N GLY A 110 13.38 -11.94 -9.56
CA GLY A 110 13.19 -13.25 -10.20
C GLY A 110 13.91 -14.43 -9.56
N LEU A 111 14.51 -14.27 -8.38
CA LEU A 111 15.01 -15.38 -7.57
C LEU A 111 13.85 -16.28 -7.15
N ARG A 112 13.92 -17.58 -7.45
CA ARG A 112 12.81 -18.50 -7.14
C ARG A 112 12.71 -18.71 -5.64
N THR A 113 11.67 -18.15 -5.00
CA THR A 113 11.44 -18.28 -3.55
C THR A 113 10.23 -19.15 -3.20
N ASN A 114 9.42 -19.51 -4.20
CA ASN A 114 8.21 -20.31 -4.04
C ASN A 114 8.48 -21.83 -3.88
N GLN A 115 9.72 -22.29 -3.95
CA GLN A 115 10.10 -23.71 -3.90
C GLN A 115 10.83 -24.09 -2.59
N THR A 116 11.87 -24.92 -2.65
CA THR A 116 12.73 -25.25 -1.51
C THR A 116 13.82 -24.20 -1.34
N TYR A 117 14.34 -24.06 -0.11
CA TYR A 117 15.47 -23.17 0.16
C TYR A 117 16.69 -23.52 -0.68
N ASP A 118 16.95 -24.81 -0.91
CA ASP A 118 18.10 -25.26 -1.70
C ASP A 118 18.07 -24.68 -3.12
N ILE A 119 16.88 -24.58 -3.74
CA ILE A 119 16.72 -23.99 -5.06
C ILE A 119 16.96 -22.47 -5.03
N PHE A 120 16.44 -21.77 -4.03
CA PHE A 120 16.75 -20.35 -3.83
C PHE A 120 18.26 -20.11 -3.69
N GLN A 121 18.93 -20.90 -2.85
CA GLN A 121 20.34 -20.73 -2.58
C GLN A 121 21.19 -20.97 -3.83
N VAL A 122 20.87 -22.01 -4.61
CA VAL A 122 21.51 -22.29 -5.89
C VAL A 122 21.30 -21.12 -6.86
N ASP A 123 20.07 -20.64 -7.03
CA ASP A 123 19.77 -19.53 -7.93
C ASP A 123 20.49 -18.24 -7.54
N PHE A 124 20.48 -17.91 -6.25
CA PHE A 124 21.12 -16.71 -5.74
C PHE A 124 22.62 -16.74 -6.01
N TYR A 125 23.28 -17.87 -5.74
CA TYR A 125 24.71 -18.00 -5.96
C TYR A 125 25.08 -18.13 -7.44
N GLU A 126 24.26 -18.78 -8.27
CA GLU A 126 24.49 -18.86 -9.71
C GLU A 126 24.34 -17.49 -10.38
N SER A 127 23.32 -16.73 -10.00
CA SER A 127 23.11 -15.35 -10.45
C SER A 127 24.29 -14.45 -10.05
N LEU A 128 24.70 -14.52 -8.78
CA LEU A 128 25.84 -13.73 -8.28
C LEU A 128 27.14 -14.10 -9.01
N ASN A 129 27.45 -15.38 -9.19
CA ASN A 129 28.62 -15.83 -9.94
C ASN A 129 28.59 -15.36 -11.40
N THR A 130 27.41 -15.36 -12.01
CA THR A 130 27.24 -14.88 -13.39
C THR A 130 27.57 -13.40 -13.51
N ASP A 131 27.09 -12.57 -12.59
CA ASP A 131 27.34 -11.14 -12.62
C ASP A 131 28.77 -10.77 -12.24
N ILE A 132 29.37 -11.50 -11.27
CA ILE A 132 30.81 -11.42 -10.98
C ILE A 132 31.63 -11.77 -12.23
N SER A 133 31.28 -12.84 -12.95
CA SER A 133 32.00 -13.24 -14.16
C SER A 133 31.98 -12.14 -15.22
N LYS A 134 30.79 -11.57 -15.50
CA LYS A 134 30.63 -10.44 -16.43
C LYS A 134 31.45 -9.23 -16.00
N PHE A 135 31.45 -8.90 -14.71
CA PHE A 135 32.26 -7.80 -14.15
C PHE A 135 33.75 -8.02 -14.42
N MET A 136 34.27 -9.21 -14.10
CA MET A 136 35.69 -9.51 -14.29
C MET A 136 36.13 -9.33 -15.74
N TYR A 137 35.35 -9.86 -16.70
CA TYR A 137 35.65 -9.67 -18.12
C TYR A 137 35.52 -8.22 -18.58
N ARG A 138 34.51 -7.48 -18.08
CA ARG A 138 34.30 -6.07 -18.42
C ARG A 138 35.49 -5.20 -18.01
N TYR A 139 36.07 -5.43 -16.83
CA TYR A 139 37.15 -4.61 -16.27
C TYR A 139 38.53 -5.27 -16.33
N LYS A 140 38.72 -6.25 -17.22
CA LYS A 140 40.00 -6.96 -17.38
C LYS A 140 41.21 -6.02 -17.55
N GLN A 141 41.02 -4.90 -18.26
CA GLN A 141 42.09 -3.92 -18.49
C GLN A 141 42.44 -3.14 -17.21
N GLU A 142 41.41 -2.71 -16.47
CA GLU A 142 41.55 -1.95 -15.23
C GLU A 142 42.10 -2.80 -14.09
N LEU A 143 41.79 -4.10 -14.07
CA LEU A 143 42.32 -5.05 -13.10
C LEU A 143 43.77 -5.47 -13.42
N GLY A 144 44.23 -5.30 -14.67
CA GLY A 144 45.61 -5.55 -15.08
C GLY A 144 46.10 -6.96 -14.75
N SER A 145 47.26 -7.06 -14.11
CA SER A 145 47.89 -8.33 -13.69
C SER A 145 47.12 -9.07 -12.59
N HIS A 146 46.18 -8.41 -11.92
CA HIS A 146 45.37 -9.02 -10.86
C HIS A 146 44.12 -9.71 -11.41
N PHE A 147 43.77 -9.51 -12.69
CA PHE A 147 42.64 -10.19 -13.30
C PHE A 147 42.81 -11.72 -13.26
N GLN A 148 41.79 -12.40 -12.73
CA GLN A 148 41.67 -13.86 -12.81
C GLN A 148 40.27 -14.24 -13.26
N VAL A 149 40.18 -15.38 -13.95
CA VAL A 149 38.89 -15.99 -14.29
C VAL A 149 38.35 -16.64 -13.02
N ILE A 150 37.12 -16.30 -12.64
CA ILE A 150 36.48 -16.91 -11.47
C ILE A 150 36.26 -18.40 -11.68
N ASP A 151 36.45 -19.17 -10.61
CA ASP A 151 36.13 -20.60 -10.61
C ASP A 151 34.66 -20.80 -10.24
N LYS A 152 33.86 -21.22 -11.22
CA LYS A 152 32.43 -21.47 -11.02
C LYS A 152 32.15 -22.63 -10.06
N ASN A 153 33.14 -23.47 -9.76
CA ASN A 153 33.01 -24.55 -8.78
C ASN A 153 33.15 -24.05 -7.33
N LYS A 154 33.72 -22.86 -7.11
CA LYS A 154 33.78 -22.22 -5.79
C LYS A 154 32.42 -21.62 -5.42
N SER A 155 32.20 -21.45 -4.11
CA SER A 155 31.01 -20.74 -3.63
C SER A 155 31.01 -19.29 -4.14
N ALA A 156 29.83 -18.74 -4.44
CA ALA A 156 29.71 -17.34 -4.83
C ALA A 156 30.21 -16.38 -3.73
N LEU A 157 30.08 -16.80 -2.47
CA LEU A 157 30.61 -16.16 -1.26
C LEU A 157 32.14 -16.31 -1.08
N THR A 158 32.82 -16.99 -2.00
CA THR A 158 34.28 -17.02 -2.17
C THR A 158 34.68 -16.19 -3.38
N ASN A 159 34.02 -16.39 -4.52
CA ASN A 159 34.29 -15.61 -5.74
C ASN A 159 34.05 -14.10 -5.54
N PHE A 160 33.06 -13.73 -4.73
CA PHE A 160 32.82 -12.33 -4.38
C PHE A 160 33.96 -11.74 -3.56
N LYS A 161 34.55 -12.51 -2.64
CA LYS A 161 35.74 -12.08 -1.89
C LYS A 161 36.94 -11.91 -2.83
N GLU A 162 37.17 -12.87 -3.71
CA GLU A 162 38.26 -12.80 -4.70
C GLU A 162 38.13 -11.57 -5.62
N LEU A 163 36.90 -11.21 -6.00
CA LEU A 163 36.64 -9.96 -6.73
C LEU A 163 37.06 -8.74 -5.90
N LEU A 164 36.68 -8.66 -4.63
CA LEU A 164 37.04 -7.54 -3.75
C LEU A 164 38.56 -7.40 -3.61
N ASP A 165 39.24 -8.51 -3.34
CA ASP A 165 40.71 -8.57 -3.23
C ASP A 165 41.38 -8.07 -4.53
N MET A 166 40.88 -8.47 -5.70
CA MET A 166 41.42 -8.04 -6.99
C MET A 166 41.20 -6.55 -7.27
N VAL A 167 40.04 -6.01 -6.88
CA VAL A 167 39.76 -4.58 -7.02
C VAL A 167 40.69 -3.77 -6.13
N GLU A 168 40.85 -4.16 -4.87
CA GLU A 168 41.76 -3.51 -3.92
C GLU A 168 43.20 -3.52 -4.43
N LEU A 169 43.72 -4.70 -4.84
CA LEU A 169 45.09 -4.85 -5.36
C LEU A 169 45.34 -4.03 -6.63
N SER A 170 44.33 -3.82 -7.46
CA SER A 170 44.43 -2.98 -8.66
C SER A 170 44.50 -1.48 -8.36
N GLY A 171 44.27 -1.07 -7.10
CA GLY A 171 44.20 0.33 -6.69
C GLY A 171 42.94 1.07 -7.15
N ASN A 172 41.96 0.35 -7.69
CA ASN A 172 40.66 0.90 -8.09
C ASN A 172 39.65 0.80 -6.96
N LYS A 173 38.55 1.55 -7.06
CA LYS A 173 37.41 1.44 -6.14
C LYS A 173 36.21 0.77 -6.80
N LEU A 174 35.45 0.02 -6.01
CA LEU A 174 34.22 -0.63 -6.42
C LEU A 174 33.01 0.24 -6.07
N TYR A 175 32.04 0.34 -6.98
CA TYR A 175 30.70 0.83 -6.66
C TYR A 175 29.69 -0.27 -6.98
N VAL A 176 29.03 -0.79 -5.95
CA VAL A 176 28.01 -1.84 -6.05
C VAL A 176 26.62 -1.21 -6.09
N PHE A 177 25.89 -1.45 -7.17
CA PHE A 177 24.48 -1.09 -7.28
C PHE A 177 23.63 -2.35 -7.20
N ILE A 178 22.68 -2.40 -6.27
CA ILE A 178 21.76 -3.53 -6.12
C ILE A 178 20.33 -3.03 -6.31
N ASP A 179 19.70 -3.46 -7.41
CA ASP A 179 18.28 -3.22 -7.64
C ASP A 179 17.41 -4.36 -7.11
N GLU A 180 16.18 -4.01 -6.75
CA GLU A 180 15.18 -4.86 -6.14
C GLU A 180 15.74 -5.79 -5.04
N TYR A 181 16.55 -5.24 -4.13
CA TYR A 181 17.24 -6.07 -3.12
C TYR A 181 16.26 -6.88 -2.23
N ASP A 182 15.01 -6.41 -2.10
CA ASP A 182 13.94 -7.02 -1.32
C ASP A 182 12.96 -7.86 -2.15
N ALA A 183 13.22 -8.08 -3.45
CA ALA A 183 12.33 -8.82 -4.36
C ALA A 183 12.03 -10.24 -3.85
N SER A 184 13.06 -10.99 -3.47
CA SER A 184 12.92 -12.35 -2.95
C SER A 184 12.05 -12.40 -1.69
N MET A 185 12.16 -11.40 -0.80
CA MET A 185 11.32 -11.33 0.40
C MET A 185 9.89 -10.97 0.07
N ASN A 186 9.69 -10.00 -0.81
CA ASN A 186 8.35 -9.69 -1.31
C ASN A 186 7.69 -10.90 -1.98
N GLU A 187 8.46 -11.78 -2.61
CA GLU A 187 7.97 -13.02 -3.19
C GLU A 187 7.73 -14.11 -2.14
N ALA A 188 8.62 -14.28 -1.16
CA ALA A 188 8.42 -15.22 -0.05
C ALA A 188 7.15 -14.89 0.77
N LEU A 189 6.85 -13.60 0.93
CA LEU A 189 5.61 -13.12 1.56
C LEU A 189 4.33 -13.47 0.79
N LYS A 190 4.41 -13.87 -0.51
CA LYS A 190 3.25 -14.26 -1.34
C LYS A 190 2.67 -15.62 -0.97
N ASN A 191 3.44 -16.46 -0.29
CA ASN A 191 3.05 -17.85 -0.12
C ASN A 191 1.84 -17.95 0.85
N GLU A 192 0.69 -18.46 0.40
CA GLU A 192 -0.52 -18.58 1.23
C GLU A 192 -0.30 -19.37 2.52
N ALA A 193 0.64 -20.32 2.53
CA ALA A 193 1.03 -21.04 3.73
C ALA A 193 1.62 -20.10 4.80
N PHE A 194 2.28 -19.03 4.37
CA PHE A 194 2.83 -17.99 5.24
C PHE A 194 1.72 -17.10 5.83
N LEU A 195 0.74 -16.67 5.01
CA LEU A 195 -0.44 -15.93 5.49
C LEU A 195 -1.25 -16.74 6.53
N LYS A 196 -1.39 -18.05 6.31
CA LYS A 196 -2.03 -18.97 7.26
C LYS A 196 -1.25 -19.08 8.58
N ALA A 197 0.08 -19.12 8.53
CA ALA A 197 0.93 -19.13 9.72
C ALA A 197 0.89 -17.79 10.51
N LEU A 198 0.58 -16.67 9.85
CA LEU A 198 0.36 -15.37 10.51
C LEU A 198 -1.02 -15.22 11.16
N THR A 199 -2.00 -16.04 10.75
CA THR A 199 -3.40 -15.95 11.20
C THR A 199 -3.81 -17.04 12.18
N ILE A 200 -3.09 -18.17 12.23
CA ILE A 200 -3.49 -19.35 12.99
C ILE A 200 -2.51 -19.62 14.14
N HIS A 201 -2.99 -19.55 15.38
CA HIS A 201 -2.28 -19.92 16.62
C HIS A 201 -1.99 -21.44 16.77
N HIS A 202 -1.84 -22.19 15.67
CA HIS A 202 -1.46 -23.61 15.74
C HIS A 202 0.07 -23.73 15.78
N LYS A 203 0.57 -24.38 16.84
CA LYS A 203 2.00 -24.58 17.13
C LYS A 203 2.61 -25.71 16.26
N ASN A 204 1.97 -26.12 15.17
CA ASN A 204 2.10 -27.47 14.62
C ASN A 204 2.64 -27.52 13.17
N GLU A 205 2.51 -26.42 12.43
CA GLU A 205 2.79 -26.30 10.99
C GLU A 205 3.95 -25.33 10.71
N GLY A 206 4.14 -24.37 11.61
CA GLY A 206 4.98 -23.18 11.43
C GLY A 206 6.48 -23.42 11.30
N ASP A 207 6.98 -24.63 11.52
CA ASP A 207 8.41 -24.91 11.66
C ASP A 207 9.14 -24.96 10.29
N SER A 208 8.46 -25.38 9.22
CA SER A 208 9.08 -25.54 7.88
C SER A 208 9.19 -24.22 7.07
N THR A 209 8.26 -23.28 7.26
CA THR A 209 8.28 -21.98 6.57
C THR A 209 9.16 -20.97 7.30
N GLU A 210 9.14 -20.98 8.63
CA GLU A 210 10.03 -20.15 9.44
C GLU A 210 11.50 -20.55 9.25
N SER A 211 11.78 -21.85 9.13
CA SER A 211 13.12 -22.34 8.79
C SER A 211 13.56 -21.89 7.38
N LYS A 212 12.70 -21.90 6.36
CA LYS A 212 13.02 -21.36 5.03
C LYS A 212 13.39 -19.88 5.05
N LEU A 213 12.61 -19.04 5.75
CA LEU A 213 12.90 -17.60 5.85
C LEU A 213 14.21 -17.34 6.59
N ARG A 214 14.48 -18.06 7.68
CA ARG A 214 15.77 -17.98 8.41
C ARG A 214 16.95 -18.38 7.53
N LEU A 215 16.75 -19.33 6.62
CA LEU A 215 17.79 -19.77 5.70
C LEU A 215 18.04 -18.73 4.59
N ILE A 216 16.99 -18.13 4.01
CA ILE A 216 17.15 -17.02 3.06
C ILE A 216 17.83 -15.82 3.72
N ASP A 217 17.36 -15.46 4.93
CA ASP A 217 17.96 -14.43 5.78
C ASP A 217 19.45 -14.71 6.02
N SER A 218 19.83 -15.96 6.30
CA SER A 218 21.24 -16.37 6.45
C SER A 218 22.08 -16.15 5.18
N SER A 219 21.55 -16.48 4.00
CA SER A 219 22.26 -16.24 2.73
C SER A 219 22.49 -14.74 2.48
N TYR A 220 21.47 -13.91 2.71
CA TYR A 220 21.60 -12.45 2.64
C TYR A 220 22.61 -11.91 3.65
N LYS A 221 22.55 -12.36 4.91
CA LYS A 221 23.50 -11.98 5.96
C LYS A 221 24.95 -12.22 5.54
N GLN A 222 25.24 -13.39 4.97
CA GLN A 222 26.60 -13.74 4.59
C GLN A 222 27.13 -12.87 3.44
N PHE A 223 26.30 -12.55 2.45
CA PHE A 223 26.65 -11.66 1.34
C PHE A 223 26.84 -10.21 1.82
N PHE A 224 25.87 -9.68 2.54
CA PHE A 224 25.87 -8.31 3.03
C PHE A 224 26.95 -8.04 4.08
N SER A 225 27.32 -9.03 4.89
CA SER A 225 28.46 -8.94 5.81
C SER A 225 29.79 -8.72 5.06
N ARG A 226 30.01 -9.41 3.92
CA ARG A 226 31.20 -9.19 3.08
C ARG A 226 31.21 -7.81 2.43
N LEU A 227 30.06 -7.35 1.95
CA LEU A 227 29.90 -5.98 1.43
C LEU A 227 30.20 -4.94 2.51
N LYS A 228 29.74 -5.18 3.75
CA LYS A 228 30.03 -4.29 4.88
C LYS A 228 31.53 -4.19 5.13
N THR A 229 32.23 -5.32 5.24
CA THR A 229 33.69 -5.33 5.41
C THR A 229 34.40 -4.53 4.32
N ALA A 230 33.99 -4.70 3.06
CA ALA A 230 34.55 -3.93 1.94
C ALA A 230 34.27 -2.41 2.02
N CYS A 231 33.14 -2.00 2.60
CA CYS A 231 32.85 -0.58 2.85
C CYS A 231 33.72 -0.04 3.98
N ASP A 232 33.83 -0.78 5.08
CA ASP A 232 34.66 -0.42 6.24
C ASP A 232 36.16 -0.30 5.86
N GLU A 233 36.61 -1.12 4.91
CA GLU A 233 37.97 -1.09 4.32
C GLU A 233 38.14 -0.07 3.18
N ASN A 234 37.10 0.73 2.87
CA ASN A 234 37.10 1.76 1.81
C ASN A 234 37.36 1.21 0.39
N ILE A 235 37.08 -0.08 0.19
CA ILE A 235 37.19 -0.78 -1.10
C ILE A 235 35.94 -0.53 -1.94
N ALA A 236 34.77 -0.51 -1.31
CA ALA A 236 33.47 -0.45 -1.98
C ALA A 236 32.54 0.64 -1.43
N SER A 237 31.76 1.24 -2.33
CA SER A 237 30.55 1.99 -1.98
C SER A 237 29.32 1.26 -2.52
N VAL A 238 28.17 1.41 -1.87
CA VAL A 238 26.95 0.64 -2.16
C VAL A 238 25.74 1.56 -2.29
N PHE A 239 24.92 1.33 -3.32
CA PHE A 239 23.60 1.97 -3.47
C PHE A 239 22.54 0.90 -3.72
N LEU A 240 21.55 0.84 -2.84
CA LEU A 240 20.49 -0.17 -2.81
C LEU A 240 19.14 0.47 -3.17
N THR A 241 18.39 -0.15 -4.07
CA THR A 241 16.99 0.24 -4.36
C THR A 241 16.03 -0.90 -4.07
N GLY A 242 14.90 -0.57 -3.47
CA GLY A 242 13.87 -1.56 -3.12
C GLY A 242 12.56 -0.92 -2.70
N VAL A 243 11.64 -1.73 -2.17
CA VAL A 243 10.34 -1.27 -1.67
C VAL A 243 10.33 -1.21 -0.15
N THR A 244 10.76 -2.28 0.53
CA THR A 244 10.61 -2.49 1.97
C THR A 244 11.96 -2.72 2.67
N PRO A 245 12.14 -2.28 3.93
CA PRO A 245 13.38 -2.47 4.69
C PRO A 245 13.54 -3.89 5.27
N ILE A 246 12.80 -4.91 4.81
CA ILE A 246 12.70 -6.23 5.46
C ILE A 246 14.03 -7.00 5.48
N VAL A 247 14.81 -6.94 4.40
CA VAL A 247 16.14 -7.59 4.33
C VAL A 247 17.20 -6.79 5.12
N MET A 248 16.89 -5.55 5.52
CA MET A 248 17.87 -4.59 6.02
C MET A 248 18.14 -4.66 7.51
N ALA A 249 17.38 -5.39 8.31
CA ALA A 249 17.62 -5.41 9.75
C ALA A 249 19.01 -5.92 10.13
N GLU A 250 19.61 -6.79 9.31
CA GLU A 250 20.97 -7.33 9.49
C GLU A 250 22.05 -6.52 8.77
N PHE A 251 21.70 -5.88 7.65
CA PHE A 251 22.59 -4.90 7.01
C PHE A 251 22.80 -3.71 7.95
N THR A 252 21.72 -3.19 8.52
CA THR A 252 21.71 -1.98 9.35
C THR A 252 21.96 -2.22 10.85
N SER A 253 21.95 -3.47 11.34
CA SER A 253 22.41 -3.79 12.70
C SER A 253 23.90 -3.52 12.86
N GLY A 254 24.68 -3.80 11.82
CA GLY A 254 26.13 -3.58 11.77
C GLY A 254 26.56 -2.32 11.03
N PHE A 255 25.80 -1.84 10.02
CA PHE A 255 26.07 -0.55 9.37
C PHE A 255 25.59 0.61 10.25
N ASN A 256 26.54 1.28 10.90
CA ASN A 256 26.38 2.68 11.35
C ASN A 256 26.41 3.67 10.16
N ILE A 257 26.95 3.23 9.03
CA ILE A 257 27.32 4.07 7.86
C ILE A 257 26.20 4.12 6.81
N SER A 258 25.15 3.29 6.92
CA SER A 258 24.06 3.28 5.93
C SER A 258 23.08 4.45 6.13
N LYS A 259 22.89 5.29 5.11
CA LYS A 259 21.85 6.34 5.11
C LYS A 259 20.60 5.85 4.38
N ASP A 260 19.45 5.86 5.07
CA ASP A 260 18.14 5.65 4.46
C ASP A 260 17.59 6.98 3.92
N LEU A 261 17.37 7.06 2.61
CA LEU A 261 16.83 8.24 1.94
C LEU A 261 15.31 8.37 2.07
N THR A 262 14.61 7.32 2.50
CA THR A 262 13.14 7.23 2.38
C THR A 262 12.44 8.39 3.05
N LEU A 263 12.77 8.67 4.32
CA LEU A 263 12.16 9.73 5.12
C LEU A 263 12.97 11.03 5.10
N ASN A 264 14.04 11.10 4.31
CA ASN A 264 14.89 12.28 4.24
C ASN A 264 14.21 13.37 3.39
N GLU A 265 13.94 14.52 4.01
CA GLU A 265 13.25 15.65 3.37
C GLU A 265 14.04 16.27 2.22
N GLN A 266 15.34 16.00 2.08
CA GLN A 266 16.11 16.51 0.94
C GLN A 266 15.90 15.70 -0.35
N PHE A 267 15.31 14.51 -0.25
CA PHE A 267 15.18 13.53 -1.34
C PHE A 267 13.73 13.08 -1.59
N TRP A 268 12.73 13.86 -1.15
CA TRP A 268 11.32 13.49 -1.34
C TRP A 268 10.94 13.39 -2.83
N ASP A 269 11.47 14.29 -3.68
CA ASP A 269 11.26 14.36 -5.13
C ASP A 269 12.40 13.77 -5.97
N LEU A 270 13.27 12.95 -5.35
CA LEU A 270 14.28 12.15 -6.05
C LEU A 270 13.66 11.25 -7.13
N TYR A 271 12.44 10.78 -6.85
CA TYR A 271 11.66 9.90 -7.70
C TYR A 271 10.25 10.47 -7.90
N GLY A 272 9.51 9.90 -8.86
CA GLY A 272 8.20 10.42 -9.21
C GLY A 272 8.26 11.74 -9.96
N PHE A 273 7.09 12.23 -10.37
CA PHE A 273 6.96 13.50 -11.08
C PHE A 273 6.28 14.55 -10.21
N LYS A 274 6.77 15.78 -10.29
CA LYS A 274 6.08 16.97 -9.79
C LYS A 274 5.08 17.49 -10.81
N LYS A 275 4.13 18.30 -10.37
CA LYS A 275 3.12 18.88 -11.26
C LYS A 275 3.73 19.63 -12.45
N CYS A 276 4.75 20.45 -12.21
CA CYS A 276 5.44 21.20 -13.25
C CYS A 276 6.19 20.29 -14.25
N GLU A 277 6.73 19.16 -13.79
CA GLU A 277 7.42 18.18 -14.64
C GLU A 277 6.42 17.46 -15.57
N ILE A 278 5.20 17.21 -15.09
CA ILE A 278 4.10 16.66 -15.90
C ILE A 278 3.60 17.67 -16.93
N GLU A 279 3.37 18.93 -16.51
CA GLU A 279 2.96 20.00 -17.42
C GLU A 279 3.96 20.16 -18.57
N PHE A 280 5.26 20.11 -18.24
CA PHE A 280 6.32 20.16 -19.21
C PHE A 280 6.32 18.95 -20.17
N LEU A 281 6.18 17.73 -19.62
CA LEU A 281 6.16 16.52 -20.43
C LEU A 281 4.94 16.48 -21.37
N LEU A 282 3.77 16.92 -20.90
CA LEU A 282 2.56 17.04 -21.72
C LEU A 282 2.73 18.06 -22.84
N ASP A 283 3.35 19.21 -22.56
CA ASP A 283 3.64 20.21 -23.59
C ASP A 283 4.52 19.64 -24.71
N LYS A 284 5.55 18.85 -24.35
CA LYS A 284 6.41 18.18 -25.32
C LYS A 284 5.70 17.06 -26.10
N ALA A 285 4.90 16.24 -25.43
CA ALA A 285 4.19 15.11 -26.04
C ALA A 285 3.06 15.56 -27.00
N LEU A 286 2.28 16.57 -26.61
CA LEU A 286 1.18 17.09 -27.42
C LEU A 286 1.68 17.98 -28.56
N GLY A 287 2.82 18.65 -28.38
CA GLY A 287 3.44 19.50 -29.39
C GLY A 287 2.67 20.80 -29.63
N LYS A 288 3.32 21.77 -30.29
CA LYS A 288 2.85 23.16 -30.43
C LYS A 288 1.42 23.34 -30.99
N ASN A 289 0.91 22.36 -31.74
CA ASN A 289 -0.43 22.43 -32.35
C ASN A 289 -1.57 22.01 -31.40
N LEU A 290 -1.27 21.33 -30.28
CA LEU A 290 -2.23 20.84 -29.28
C LEU A 290 -1.92 21.34 -27.85
N SER A 291 -0.78 22.01 -27.65
CA SER A 291 -0.40 22.70 -26.41
C SER A 291 -1.24 23.96 -26.11
N CYS A 292 -2.58 23.86 -26.21
CA CYS A 292 -3.43 24.88 -25.62
C CYS A 292 -3.31 24.79 -24.09
N SER A 293 -2.92 25.89 -23.44
CA SER A 293 -2.73 25.92 -21.98
C SER A 293 -3.96 25.46 -21.18
N CYS A 294 -5.17 25.54 -21.74
CA CYS A 294 -6.40 25.00 -21.15
C CYS A 294 -6.42 23.46 -21.09
N ILE A 295 -6.04 22.77 -22.17
CA ILE A 295 -6.04 21.30 -22.25
C ILE A 295 -5.04 20.72 -21.25
N ILE A 296 -3.81 21.25 -21.23
CA ILE A 296 -2.78 20.78 -20.28
C ILE A 296 -3.27 20.98 -18.84
N LYS A 297 -3.88 22.13 -18.53
CA LYS A 297 -4.45 22.39 -17.20
C LYS A 297 -5.56 21.40 -16.83
N GLU A 298 -6.45 21.08 -17.75
CA GLU A 298 -7.53 20.11 -17.51
C GLU A 298 -6.99 18.69 -17.33
N VAL A 299 -6.08 18.23 -18.18
CA VAL A 299 -5.44 16.91 -18.05
C VAL A 299 -4.69 16.80 -16.73
N VAL A 300 -3.94 17.83 -16.34
CA VAL A 300 -3.23 17.87 -15.06
C VAL A 300 -4.20 17.91 -13.89
N SER A 301 -5.32 18.64 -14.00
CA SER A 301 -6.37 18.65 -12.98
C SER A 301 -7.00 17.27 -12.81
N TRP A 302 -7.26 16.57 -13.92
CA TRP A 302 -7.78 15.20 -13.90
C TRP A 302 -6.77 14.21 -13.32
N LEU A 303 -5.50 14.29 -13.74
CA LEU A 303 -4.40 13.48 -13.19
C LEU A 303 -4.27 13.71 -11.69
N LYS A 304 -4.39 14.96 -11.24
CA LYS A 304 -4.42 15.32 -9.81
C LYS A 304 -5.63 14.70 -9.11
N GLU A 305 -6.83 14.82 -9.67
CA GLU A 305 -8.03 14.26 -9.04
C GLU A 305 -7.96 12.72 -8.89
N LYS A 306 -7.40 12.03 -9.89
CA LYS A 306 -7.31 10.57 -9.92
C LYS A 306 -6.12 10.03 -9.15
N ASN A 307 -4.97 10.68 -9.29
CA ASN A 307 -3.65 10.22 -8.88
C ASN A 307 -2.90 11.27 -8.04
N ASP A 308 -3.62 12.08 -7.23
CA ASP A 308 -2.99 13.10 -6.38
C ASP A 308 -1.82 12.52 -5.58
N GLY A 309 -0.86 13.39 -5.31
CA GLY A 309 0.50 12.92 -5.11
C GLY A 309 0.71 12.18 -3.80
N TYR A 310 1.73 11.35 -3.81
CA TYR A 310 2.31 10.71 -2.64
C TYR A 310 3.14 11.73 -1.87
N PHE A 311 3.01 11.70 -0.54
CA PHE A 311 3.78 12.44 0.44
C PHE A 311 4.67 11.50 1.25
N PHE A 312 5.97 11.57 1.04
CA PHE A 312 6.96 10.74 1.75
C PHE A 312 7.60 11.47 2.94
N SER A 313 7.30 12.76 3.12
CA SER A 313 7.63 13.56 4.31
C SER A 313 6.41 14.39 4.76
N ARG A 314 6.28 14.71 6.07
CA ARG A 314 5.23 15.62 6.59
C ARG A 314 5.40 17.07 6.11
N ASN A 315 6.64 17.49 5.80
CA ASN A 315 6.96 18.86 5.37
C ASN A 315 7.07 18.99 3.84
N GLN A 316 6.63 17.98 3.10
CA GLN A 316 6.66 17.99 1.65
C GLN A 316 5.69 19.05 1.10
N SER A 317 6.19 19.90 0.20
CA SER A 317 5.48 21.09 -0.30
C SER A 317 4.35 20.77 -1.28
N GLU A 318 4.50 19.71 -2.06
CA GLU A 318 3.51 19.24 -3.03
C GLU A 318 3.60 17.72 -3.18
N GLY A 319 2.50 17.05 -3.55
CA GLY A 319 2.51 15.60 -3.76
C GLY A 319 3.25 15.20 -5.05
N ILE A 320 3.91 14.03 -5.05
CA ILE A 320 4.52 13.46 -6.27
C ILE A 320 3.69 12.35 -6.91
N PHE A 321 3.71 12.29 -8.23
CA PHE A 321 2.99 11.30 -9.01
C PHE A 321 3.86 10.08 -9.31
N ASN A 322 3.24 8.89 -9.39
CA ASN A 322 3.91 7.66 -9.81
C ASN A 322 4.34 7.77 -11.29
N THR A 323 5.64 7.64 -11.54
CA THR A 323 6.24 7.85 -12.88
C THR A 323 5.61 6.96 -13.95
N ALA A 324 5.56 5.65 -13.75
CA ALA A 324 5.05 4.74 -14.77
C ALA A 324 3.60 5.02 -15.11
N ARG A 325 2.78 5.33 -14.10
CA ARG A 325 1.36 5.61 -14.30
C ARG A 325 1.15 6.87 -15.13
N ILE A 326 1.91 7.93 -14.86
CA ILE A 326 1.85 9.15 -15.67
C ILE A 326 2.32 8.87 -17.11
N LEU A 327 3.44 8.15 -17.27
CA LEU A 327 3.94 7.81 -18.60
C LEU A 327 2.95 6.97 -19.39
N TYR A 328 2.26 6.01 -18.75
CA TYR A 328 1.18 5.24 -19.35
C TYR A 328 0.06 6.14 -19.89
N TYR A 329 -0.48 7.04 -19.05
CA TYR A 329 -1.54 7.96 -19.50
C TYR A 329 -1.10 8.88 -20.63
N ILE A 330 0.15 9.37 -20.61
CA ILE A 330 0.66 10.23 -21.68
C ILE A 330 0.87 9.42 -22.97
N SER A 331 1.36 8.18 -22.89
CA SER A 331 1.47 7.29 -24.04
C SER A 331 0.11 7.02 -24.70
N GLU A 332 -0.90 6.69 -23.89
CA GLU A 332 -2.28 6.47 -24.36
C GLU A 332 -2.88 7.74 -25.01
N LEU A 333 -2.59 8.91 -24.45
CA LEU A 333 -2.99 10.20 -25.03
C LEU A 333 -2.31 10.44 -26.38
N MET A 334 -1.02 10.09 -26.51
CA MET A 334 -0.27 10.25 -27.75
C MET A 334 -0.79 9.33 -28.86
N GLU A 335 -1.14 8.09 -28.54
CA GLU A 335 -1.73 7.16 -29.52
C GLU A 335 -3.10 7.64 -30.02
N LYS A 336 -3.89 8.24 -29.13
CA LYS A 336 -5.24 8.72 -29.46
C LYS A 336 -5.25 10.13 -30.07
N LYS A 337 -4.09 10.79 -30.14
CA LYS A 337 -3.89 12.17 -30.63
C LYS A 337 -4.48 12.44 -32.01
N GLU A 338 -4.47 11.45 -32.91
CA GLU A 338 -5.02 11.60 -34.26
C GLU A 338 -6.55 11.70 -34.30
N ASN A 339 -7.23 11.14 -33.29
CA ASN A 339 -8.70 11.08 -33.20
C ASN A 339 -9.29 12.08 -32.20
N LEU A 340 -8.46 12.88 -31.52
CA LEU A 340 -8.93 13.87 -30.54
C LEU A 340 -9.40 15.14 -31.25
N ASP A 341 -10.66 15.53 -31.00
CA ASP A 341 -11.19 16.80 -31.43
C ASP A 341 -10.46 17.95 -30.71
N ARG A 342 -9.70 18.73 -31.50
CA ARG A 342 -8.69 19.69 -31.03
C ARG A 342 -9.30 20.90 -30.31
N CYS A 343 -10.61 21.09 -30.41
CA CYS A 343 -11.34 22.23 -29.88
C CYS A 343 -12.21 21.92 -28.66
N ASN A 344 -12.26 20.66 -28.19
CA ASN A 344 -13.14 20.27 -27.08
C ASN A 344 -12.40 19.57 -25.93
N PRO A 345 -11.94 20.32 -24.92
CA PRO A 345 -11.29 19.76 -23.73
C PRO A 345 -12.12 18.69 -23.00
N SER A 346 -13.46 18.82 -23.01
CA SER A 346 -14.36 17.82 -22.42
C SER A 346 -14.32 16.46 -23.12
N ALA A 347 -14.06 16.43 -24.43
CA ALA A 347 -13.89 15.18 -25.18
C ALA A 347 -12.60 14.45 -24.77
N ILE A 348 -11.50 15.21 -24.61
CA ILE A 348 -10.21 14.68 -24.14
C ILE A 348 -10.35 14.12 -22.71
N CYS A 349 -11.01 14.86 -21.82
CA CYS A 349 -11.30 14.39 -20.47
C CYS A 349 -12.19 13.14 -20.44
N ASN A 350 -13.21 13.05 -21.31
CA ASN A 350 -14.05 11.85 -21.42
C ASN A 350 -13.26 10.64 -21.93
N THR A 351 -12.37 10.82 -22.91
CA THR A 351 -11.46 9.77 -23.35
C THR A 351 -10.53 9.31 -22.23
N LEU A 352 -9.99 10.24 -21.44
CA LEU A 352 -9.17 9.94 -20.26
C LEU A 352 -9.95 9.23 -19.15
N LEU A 353 -11.19 9.62 -18.90
CA LEU A 353 -12.06 8.99 -17.90
C LEU A 353 -12.35 7.52 -18.21
N ASN A 354 -12.31 7.14 -19.49
CA ASN A 354 -12.53 5.77 -19.95
C ASN A 354 -11.24 4.91 -20.00
N LEU A 355 -10.06 5.49 -19.75
CA LEU A 355 -8.82 4.71 -19.69
C LEU A 355 -8.77 3.88 -18.40
N LEU A 356 -8.52 2.59 -18.55
CA LEU A 356 -8.23 1.72 -17.43
C LEU A 356 -6.85 2.06 -16.86
N PRO A 357 -6.66 2.02 -15.53
CA PRO A 357 -5.33 2.18 -14.95
C PRO A 357 -4.42 1.02 -15.35
N ASP A 358 -3.14 1.30 -15.56
CA ASP A 358 -2.14 0.25 -15.85
C ASP A 358 -2.07 -0.73 -14.66
N PRO A 359 -2.39 -2.03 -14.88
CA PRO A 359 -2.38 -3.05 -13.84
C PRO A 359 -1.00 -3.28 -13.21
N HIS A 360 0.08 -2.85 -13.86
CA HIS A 360 1.43 -2.96 -13.33
C HIS A 360 1.80 -1.82 -12.37
N THR A 361 1.08 -0.70 -12.36
CA THR A 361 1.39 0.46 -11.50
C THR A 361 0.70 0.45 -10.15
N LEU A 362 -0.05 -0.61 -9.86
CA LEU A 362 -0.86 -0.77 -8.66
C LEU A 362 0.01 -1.21 -7.46
N PRO A 363 -0.47 -1.11 -6.20
CA PRO A 363 0.07 -1.94 -5.14
C PRO A 363 -0.06 -3.42 -5.56
N SER A 364 1.00 -4.22 -5.43
CA SER A 364 0.95 -5.63 -5.87
C SER A 364 -0.18 -6.38 -5.16
N GLN A 365 -0.92 -7.29 -5.83
CA GLN A 365 -2.03 -7.99 -5.16
C GLN A 365 -1.54 -8.69 -3.88
N THR A 366 -0.34 -9.26 -3.89
CA THR A 366 0.44 -9.68 -2.71
C THR A 366 0.34 -8.74 -1.50
N THR A 367 0.61 -7.45 -1.71
CA THR A 367 0.53 -6.43 -0.67
C THR A 367 -0.91 -6.23 -0.20
N LEU A 368 -1.84 -6.19 -1.15
CA LEU A 368 -3.25 -6.00 -0.85
C LEU A 368 -3.81 -7.20 -0.08
N ASP A 369 -3.51 -8.43 -0.49
CA ASP A 369 -3.85 -9.68 0.19
C ASP A 369 -3.25 -9.73 1.60
N LEU A 370 -1.99 -9.31 1.77
CA LEU A 370 -1.34 -9.21 3.07
C LEU A 370 -2.07 -8.23 3.99
N ILE A 371 -2.42 -7.04 3.50
CA ILE A 371 -3.14 -6.04 4.29
C ILE A 371 -4.55 -6.54 4.60
N VAL A 372 -5.27 -7.01 3.59
CA VAL A 372 -6.67 -7.43 3.70
C VAL A 372 -6.86 -8.62 4.65
N ASN A 373 -5.96 -9.62 4.58
CA ASN A 373 -6.03 -10.80 5.43
C ASN A 373 -5.34 -10.62 6.79
N ASN A 374 -4.73 -9.46 7.06
CA ASN A 374 -4.11 -9.17 8.35
C ASN A 374 -5.18 -8.95 9.43
N PRO A 375 -5.00 -9.48 10.67
CA PRO A 375 -5.92 -9.24 11.78
C PRO A 375 -6.20 -7.76 12.08
N LEU A 376 -5.19 -6.89 11.95
CA LEU A 376 -5.32 -5.43 12.11
C LEU A 376 -5.65 -4.71 10.81
N GLY A 377 -5.50 -5.38 9.67
CA GLY A 377 -5.66 -4.75 8.37
C GLY A 377 -7.08 -4.31 8.08
N LYS A 378 -8.08 -5.10 8.50
CA LYS A 378 -9.50 -4.71 8.37
C LYS A 378 -9.79 -3.39 9.06
N SER A 379 -9.40 -3.23 10.33
CA SER A 379 -9.63 -1.99 11.08
C SER A 379 -8.88 -0.79 10.49
N ILE A 380 -7.64 -0.98 10.05
CA ILE A 380 -6.88 0.09 9.37
C ILE A 380 -7.53 0.47 8.04
N LEU A 381 -7.97 -0.50 7.23
CA LEU A 381 -8.67 -0.23 5.97
C LEU A 381 -9.99 0.50 6.23
N THR A 382 -10.76 0.08 7.24
CA THR A 382 -11.97 0.78 7.70
C THR A 382 -11.68 2.25 8.01
N GLU A 383 -10.68 2.53 8.84
CA GLU A 383 -10.32 3.91 9.21
C GLU A 383 -9.87 4.72 7.99
N ALA A 384 -9.01 4.13 7.15
CA ALA A 384 -8.45 4.76 5.95
C ALA A 384 -9.53 5.13 4.93
N LEU A 385 -10.51 4.25 4.73
CA LEU A 385 -11.61 4.45 3.78
C LEU A 385 -12.61 5.51 4.25
N ASN A 386 -12.79 5.64 5.57
CA ASN A 386 -13.66 6.63 6.24
C ASN A 386 -13.01 8.02 6.38
N ARG A 387 -11.89 8.29 5.71
CA ARG A 387 -11.14 9.57 5.78
C ARG A 387 -10.73 9.97 7.20
N ARG A 388 -10.69 9.02 8.14
CA ARG A 388 -10.09 9.26 9.46
C ARG A 388 -8.56 9.22 9.29
N PRO A 389 -7.82 10.18 9.87
CA PRO A 389 -6.37 10.14 9.82
C PRO A 389 -5.87 8.87 10.50
N LEU A 390 -5.05 8.09 9.79
CA LEU A 390 -4.41 6.93 10.36
C LEU A 390 -3.28 7.41 11.26
N ASN A 391 -3.52 7.39 12.57
CA ASN A 391 -2.56 7.92 13.53
C ASN A 391 -1.52 6.86 13.87
N SER A 392 -0.24 7.23 13.78
CA SER A 392 0.89 6.52 14.37
C SER A 392 1.60 7.43 15.37
N PRO A 393 1.65 7.07 16.68
CA PRO A 393 2.41 7.84 17.67
C PRO A 393 3.92 7.86 17.38
N LYS A 394 4.45 6.78 16.80
CA LYS A 394 5.89 6.57 16.57
C LYS A 394 6.33 6.93 15.14
N GLY A 395 5.39 7.23 14.24
CA GLY A 395 5.67 7.49 12.83
C GLY A 395 5.87 6.20 12.03
N ILE A 396 6.81 6.25 11.08
CA ILE A 396 7.19 5.11 10.22
C ILE A 396 8.45 4.47 10.78
N GLU A 397 8.37 3.18 11.09
CA GLU A 397 9.50 2.36 11.51
C GLU A 397 10.38 2.04 10.29
N GLN A 398 11.67 2.37 10.35
CA GLN A 398 12.60 2.22 9.23
C GLN A 398 13.28 0.86 9.15
N ARG A 399 13.00 -0.06 10.08
CA ARG A 399 13.62 -1.39 10.15
C ARG A 399 12.57 -2.44 10.47
N PHE A 400 12.35 -3.39 9.57
CA PHE A 400 11.57 -4.59 9.85
C PHE A 400 12.51 -5.79 9.88
N GLN A 401 12.35 -6.67 10.86
CA GLN A 401 13.03 -7.97 10.86
C GLN A 401 12.16 -9.04 10.23
N LEU A 402 12.79 -10.01 9.58
CA LEU A 402 12.14 -11.19 9.02
C LEU A 402 11.46 -12.07 10.09
N THR A 403 12.10 -12.20 11.27
CA THR A 403 11.52 -12.88 12.44
C THR A 403 10.28 -12.19 12.98
N ASN A 404 10.18 -10.88 12.70
CA ASN A 404 9.15 -10.00 13.24
C ASN A 404 7.99 -9.81 12.25
N ILE A 405 7.94 -10.54 11.14
CA ILE A 405 6.78 -10.46 10.24
C ILE A 405 5.49 -10.89 10.95
N ARG A 406 5.58 -11.76 11.98
CA ARG A 406 4.44 -12.04 12.88
C ARG A 406 3.95 -10.79 13.61
N GLU A 407 4.83 -9.84 13.89
CA GLU A 407 4.46 -8.55 14.48
C GLU A 407 3.63 -7.70 13.52
N LEU A 408 3.66 -7.91 12.19
CA LEU A 408 2.70 -7.23 11.30
C LEU A 408 1.25 -7.57 11.66
N ALA A 409 1.00 -8.75 12.25
CA ALA A 409 -0.34 -9.17 12.66
C ALA A 409 -0.76 -8.61 14.04
N THR A 410 0.18 -8.07 14.82
CA THR A 410 -0.07 -7.65 16.22
C THR A 410 0.32 -6.20 16.53
N ASP A 411 1.25 -5.62 15.77
CA ASP A 411 1.73 -4.24 15.91
C ASP A 411 1.23 -3.38 14.74
N ARG A 412 0.32 -2.46 15.09
CA ARG A 412 -0.25 -1.49 14.17
C ARG A 412 0.79 -0.59 13.51
N THR A 413 1.84 -0.19 14.24
CA THR A 413 2.88 0.73 13.74
C THR A 413 3.66 0.06 12.62
N LEU A 414 4.02 -1.21 12.80
CA LEU A 414 4.74 -1.98 11.77
C LEU A 414 3.87 -2.21 10.53
N LEU A 415 2.58 -2.53 10.72
CA LEU A 415 1.66 -2.66 9.58
C LEU A 415 1.47 -1.34 8.83
N LEU A 416 1.29 -0.21 9.52
CA LEU A 416 1.25 1.11 8.88
C LEU A 416 2.56 1.43 8.15
N SER A 417 3.70 1.06 8.72
CA SER A 417 5.00 1.26 8.10
C SER A 417 5.13 0.42 6.82
N PHE A 418 4.74 -0.85 6.86
CA PHE A 418 4.69 -1.72 5.67
C PHE A 418 3.76 -1.16 4.58
N MET A 419 2.58 -0.68 4.97
CA MET A 419 1.64 -0.01 4.08
C MET A 419 2.25 1.26 3.45
N PHE A 420 3.01 2.04 4.20
CA PHE A 420 3.69 3.23 3.68
C PHE A 420 4.76 2.88 2.63
N TYR A 421 5.65 1.93 2.94
CA TYR A 421 6.72 1.50 2.03
C TYR A 421 6.20 0.91 0.72
N THR A 422 5.10 0.16 0.81
CA THR A 422 4.44 -0.45 -0.37
C THR A 422 3.59 0.53 -1.17
N GLY A 423 3.39 1.77 -0.68
CA GLY A 423 2.60 2.80 -1.35
C GLY A 423 1.09 2.67 -1.16
N ALA A 424 0.66 1.88 -0.16
CA ALA A 424 -0.73 1.77 0.24
C ALA A 424 -1.25 3.03 0.93
N ILE A 425 -0.40 3.65 1.75
CA ILE A 425 -0.70 4.89 2.48
C ILE A 425 0.45 5.89 2.30
N THR A 426 0.17 7.14 2.65
CA THR A 426 1.11 8.25 2.52
C THR A 426 0.88 9.28 3.62
N TYR A 427 1.82 10.19 3.87
CA TYR A 427 1.62 11.24 4.87
C TYR A 427 0.43 12.13 4.50
N GLN A 428 -0.36 12.53 5.49
CA GLN A 428 -1.41 13.51 5.27
C GLN A 428 -0.77 14.90 5.01
N PRO A 429 -1.15 15.61 3.94
CA PRO A 429 -0.65 16.95 3.66
C PRO A 429 -1.16 17.96 4.69
N ASN A 430 -0.34 18.97 5.01
CA ASN A 430 -0.66 20.06 5.92
C ASN A 430 -1.20 19.59 7.29
N PRO A 431 -0.40 18.88 8.10
CA PRO A 431 -0.79 18.61 9.48
C PRO A 431 -1.05 19.95 10.15
N THR A 432 -2.20 20.10 10.83
CA THR A 432 -2.42 21.22 11.73
C THR A 432 -1.20 21.32 12.63
N SER A 433 -0.54 22.49 12.63
CA SER A 433 0.83 22.72 13.09
C SER A 433 1.10 22.39 14.57
N THR A 434 0.08 21.91 15.27
CA THR A 434 0.04 21.59 16.70
C THR A 434 -0.02 20.08 17.01
N SER A 435 -0.24 19.19 16.02
CA SER A 435 -0.28 17.75 16.29
C SER A 435 1.12 17.12 16.21
N LEU A 436 1.66 16.67 17.34
CA LEU A 436 2.87 15.82 17.41
C LEU A 436 2.67 14.46 16.71
N GLN A 437 1.45 14.11 16.31
CA GLN A 437 1.06 12.82 15.75
C GLN A 437 1.42 12.70 14.26
N HIS A 438 1.86 11.50 13.83
CA HIS A 438 2.08 11.20 12.40
C HIS A 438 0.78 10.64 11.82
N ASN A 439 0.13 11.42 10.95
CA ASN A 439 -1.14 11.06 10.33
C ASN A 439 -0.90 10.59 8.89
N PHE A 440 -1.56 9.49 8.52
CA PHE A 440 -1.51 8.95 7.16
C PHE A 440 -2.89 8.88 6.52
N GLN A 441 -2.89 8.82 5.19
CA GLN A 441 -4.09 8.67 4.37
C GLN A 441 -3.80 7.77 3.16
N ILE A 442 -4.85 7.30 2.49
CA ILE A 442 -4.73 6.67 1.17
C ILE A 442 -4.28 7.76 0.18
N PRO A 443 -3.24 7.53 -0.65
CA PRO A 443 -2.61 8.57 -1.44
C PRO A 443 -3.53 9.21 -2.48
N ASN A 444 -4.34 8.40 -3.18
CA ASN A 444 -5.20 8.90 -4.25
C ASN A 444 -6.42 8.00 -4.49
N ARG A 445 -7.31 8.45 -5.38
CA ARG A 445 -8.57 7.76 -5.69
C ARG A 445 -8.35 6.43 -6.40
N VAL A 446 -7.30 6.31 -7.21
CA VAL A 446 -6.93 5.06 -7.87
C VAL A 446 -6.53 4.03 -6.81
N ALA A 447 -5.55 4.34 -5.96
CA ALA A 447 -5.17 3.47 -4.83
C ALA A 447 -6.37 3.13 -3.95
N LYS A 448 -7.27 4.09 -3.66
CA LYS A 448 -8.51 3.82 -2.90
C LYS A 448 -9.39 2.77 -3.58
N LYS A 449 -9.58 2.86 -4.90
CA LYS A 449 -10.36 1.91 -5.68
C LYS A 449 -9.70 0.52 -5.70
N GLU A 450 -8.37 0.44 -5.83
CA GLU A 450 -7.61 -0.81 -5.67
C GLU A 450 -7.92 -1.48 -4.31
N PHE A 451 -7.77 -0.75 -3.20
CA PHE A 451 -8.02 -1.30 -1.86
C PHE A 451 -9.43 -1.87 -1.70
N ILE A 452 -10.42 -1.17 -2.23
CA ILE A 452 -11.82 -1.60 -2.16
C ILE A 452 -12.03 -2.84 -3.00
N THR A 453 -11.51 -2.85 -4.23
CA THR A 453 -11.66 -4.00 -5.14
C THR A 453 -11.10 -5.27 -4.51
N GLU A 454 -9.96 -5.19 -3.83
CA GLU A 454 -9.39 -6.34 -3.12
C GLU A 454 -10.14 -6.69 -1.84
N ALA A 455 -10.58 -5.68 -1.07
CA ALA A 455 -11.41 -5.94 0.11
C ALA A 455 -12.77 -6.58 -0.26
N LEU A 456 -13.32 -6.29 -1.44
CA LEU A 456 -14.53 -6.94 -1.96
C LEU A 456 -14.31 -8.43 -2.23
N LYS A 457 -13.12 -8.85 -2.66
CA LYS A 457 -12.81 -10.27 -2.90
C LYS A 457 -12.94 -11.12 -1.64
N ILE A 458 -12.72 -10.56 -0.43
CA ILE A 458 -12.92 -11.27 0.84
C ILE A 458 -14.34 -11.87 0.91
N TYR A 459 -15.31 -11.11 0.40
CA TYR A 459 -16.72 -11.44 0.50
C TYR A 459 -17.31 -11.93 -0.82
N ASP A 460 -16.44 -12.29 -1.79
CA ASP A 460 -16.80 -12.74 -3.15
C ASP A 460 -17.68 -11.72 -3.88
N TRP A 461 -17.41 -10.43 -3.65
CA TRP A 461 -18.11 -9.32 -4.26
C TRP A 461 -17.31 -8.70 -5.40
N LYS A 462 -18.04 -8.16 -6.36
CA LYS A 462 -17.51 -7.29 -7.41
C LYS A 462 -18.00 -5.87 -7.20
N MET A 463 -17.40 -4.92 -7.93
CA MET A 463 -17.82 -3.52 -7.85
C MET A 463 -19.30 -3.34 -8.24
N GLU A 464 -19.83 -4.18 -9.13
CA GLU A 464 -21.24 -4.14 -9.52
C GLU A 464 -22.18 -4.52 -8.37
N ASP A 465 -21.73 -5.40 -7.47
CA ASP A 465 -22.49 -5.84 -6.28
C ASP A 465 -22.65 -4.73 -5.22
N LEU A 466 -21.93 -3.60 -5.37
CA LEU A 466 -22.15 -2.41 -4.55
C LEU A 466 -23.40 -1.61 -4.98
N THR A 467 -23.88 -1.78 -6.22
CA THR A 467 -25.02 -1.03 -6.74
C THR A 467 -26.31 -1.28 -5.95
N PRO A 468 -26.69 -2.53 -5.62
CA PRO A 468 -27.83 -2.80 -4.74
C PRO A 468 -27.65 -2.17 -3.35
N VAL A 469 -26.42 -2.16 -2.82
CA VAL A 469 -26.13 -1.54 -1.51
C VAL A 469 -26.31 -0.03 -1.57
N TRP A 470 -25.90 0.63 -2.65
CA TRP A 470 -26.18 2.04 -2.88
C TRP A 470 -27.66 2.36 -2.90
N ASN A 471 -28.46 1.53 -3.58
CA ASN A 471 -29.92 1.70 -3.57
C ASN A 471 -30.49 1.58 -2.16
N CYS A 472 -30.03 0.60 -1.37
CA CYS A 472 -30.44 0.45 0.03
C CYS A 472 -30.05 1.66 0.89
N LEU A 473 -28.87 2.23 0.67
CA LEU A 473 -28.40 3.42 1.39
C LEU A 473 -29.19 4.68 1.01
N GLN A 474 -29.56 4.85 -0.26
CA GLN A 474 -30.42 5.95 -0.68
C GLN A 474 -31.80 5.85 -0.03
N ILE A 475 -32.38 4.64 0.05
CA ILE A 475 -33.65 4.40 0.76
C ILE A 475 -33.50 4.74 2.25
N LEU A 476 -32.40 4.33 2.88
CA LEU A 476 -32.12 4.65 4.29
C LEU A 476 -32.07 6.17 4.52
N GLU A 477 -31.43 6.93 3.64
CA GLU A 477 -31.34 8.39 3.75
C GLU A 477 -32.65 9.12 3.43
N ALA A 478 -33.37 8.68 2.40
CA ALA A 478 -34.56 9.34 1.90
C ALA A 478 -35.80 9.03 2.74
N GLU A 479 -35.93 7.78 3.21
CA GLU A 479 -37.14 7.26 3.85
C GLU A 479 -36.94 6.93 5.33
N TYR A 480 -35.70 6.92 5.83
CA TYR A 480 -35.37 6.40 7.16
C TYR A 480 -35.92 4.96 7.32
N ASN A 481 -35.62 4.13 6.33
CA ASN A 481 -35.96 2.71 6.29
C ASN A 481 -34.68 1.87 6.10
N ILE A 482 -34.31 1.10 7.13
CA ILE A 482 -33.10 0.25 7.13
C ILE A 482 -33.38 -1.19 6.68
N GLU A 483 -34.64 -1.56 6.51
CA GLU A 483 -35.05 -2.94 6.24
C GLU A 483 -34.45 -3.51 4.93
N PRO A 484 -34.40 -2.77 3.80
CA PRO A 484 -33.77 -3.26 2.58
C PRO A 484 -32.27 -3.58 2.76
N LEU A 485 -31.57 -2.76 3.56
CA LEU A 485 -30.17 -2.99 3.88
C LEU A 485 -29.98 -4.24 4.75
N CYS A 486 -30.88 -4.46 5.71
CA CYS A 486 -30.85 -5.67 6.55
C CYS A 486 -31.02 -6.92 5.68
N GLN A 487 -32.04 -6.95 4.82
CA GLN A 487 -32.31 -8.08 3.92
C GLN A 487 -31.13 -8.39 2.99
N PHE A 488 -30.52 -7.37 2.40
CA PHE A 488 -29.32 -7.53 1.57
C PHE A 488 -28.15 -8.19 2.33
N ILE A 489 -27.95 -7.81 3.60
CA ILE A 489 -26.88 -8.36 4.44
C ILE A 489 -27.19 -9.79 4.87
N GLU A 490 -28.46 -10.15 5.14
CA GLU A 490 -28.86 -11.54 5.40
C GLU A 490 -28.49 -12.45 4.22
N GLU A 491 -28.85 -12.05 2.99
CA GLU A 491 -28.54 -12.79 1.77
C GLU A 491 -27.04 -12.96 1.54
N THR A 492 -26.27 -11.92 1.86
CA THR A 492 -24.80 -11.93 1.77
C THR A 492 -24.17 -12.90 2.77
N LEU A 493 -24.55 -12.80 4.04
CA LEU A 493 -24.04 -13.66 5.11
C LEU A 493 -24.28 -15.15 4.82
N LEU A 494 -25.40 -15.47 4.17
CA LEU A 494 -25.72 -16.82 3.71
C LEU A 494 -24.77 -17.33 2.62
N LYS A 495 -24.37 -16.48 1.67
CA LYS A 495 -23.42 -16.86 0.61
C LYS A 495 -22.04 -17.18 1.19
N LEU A 496 -21.56 -16.36 2.13
CA LEU A 496 -20.23 -16.52 2.74
C LEU A 496 -20.04 -17.84 3.50
N LEU A 497 -21.11 -18.35 4.13
CA LEU A 497 -21.06 -19.61 4.89
C LEU A 497 -21.16 -20.86 4.00
N LYS A 498 -21.74 -20.75 2.79
CA LYS A 498 -21.72 -21.86 1.82
C LYS A 498 -20.28 -22.22 1.38
N ASN A 499 -19.34 -21.28 1.48
CA ASN A 499 -17.94 -21.46 1.09
C ASN A 499 -17.02 -22.04 2.19
N ASN A 500 -17.55 -22.66 3.26
CA ASN A 500 -16.82 -23.44 4.28
C ASN A 500 -15.67 -22.75 5.05
N ASN A 501 -15.41 -21.46 4.85
CA ASN A 501 -14.23 -20.78 5.40
C ASN A 501 -14.43 -20.13 6.79
N ILE A 502 -15.63 -20.17 7.39
CA ILE A 502 -15.89 -19.51 8.69
C ILE A 502 -16.36 -20.54 9.71
N LYS A 503 -15.43 -21.01 10.56
CA LYS A 503 -15.70 -21.97 11.65
C LYS A 503 -16.40 -21.36 12.87
N HIS A 504 -16.50 -20.02 12.98
CA HIS A 504 -17.21 -19.35 14.07
C HIS A 504 -17.93 -18.09 13.57
N SER A 505 -19.26 -18.12 13.62
CA SER A 505 -20.11 -16.97 13.33
C SER A 505 -20.50 -16.32 14.67
N ASN A 506 -19.70 -15.37 15.13
CA ASN A 506 -19.96 -14.61 16.37
C ASN A 506 -20.66 -13.27 16.04
N GLU A 507 -21.11 -12.55 17.07
CA GLU A 507 -21.66 -11.18 16.99
C GLU A 507 -20.78 -10.24 16.17
N GLU A 508 -19.48 -10.33 16.44
CA GLU A 508 -18.42 -9.57 15.81
C GLU A 508 -18.33 -9.83 14.31
N THR A 509 -18.63 -11.04 13.84
CA THR A 509 -18.68 -11.36 12.41
C THR A 509 -19.81 -10.61 11.70
N LEU A 510 -20.99 -10.49 12.33
CA LEU A 510 -22.11 -9.77 11.73
C LEU A 510 -21.90 -8.25 11.76
N LYS A 511 -21.42 -7.72 12.90
CA LYS A 511 -21.03 -6.31 13.00
C LYS A 511 -19.97 -6.00 11.94
N GLN A 512 -18.95 -6.85 11.80
CA GLN A 512 -17.91 -6.68 10.78
C GLN A 512 -18.47 -6.76 9.36
N THR A 513 -19.40 -7.66 9.05
CA THR A 513 -20.03 -7.71 7.72
C THR A 513 -20.87 -6.47 7.43
N PHE A 514 -21.64 -5.96 8.40
CA PHE A 514 -22.35 -4.67 8.27
C PHE A 514 -21.36 -3.53 8.03
N MET A 515 -20.31 -3.47 8.83
CA MET A 515 -19.26 -2.46 8.73
C MET A 515 -18.62 -2.52 7.34
N ASP A 516 -18.10 -3.67 6.93
CA ASP A 516 -17.43 -3.82 5.64
C ASP A 516 -18.39 -3.53 4.48
N THR A 517 -19.65 -4.01 4.53
CA THR A 517 -20.69 -3.67 3.52
C THR A 517 -20.85 -2.17 3.35
N LEU A 518 -20.93 -1.44 4.46
CA LEU A 518 -21.12 0.00 4.46
C LEU A 518 -19.86 0.77 4.08
N ILE A 519 -18.69 0.35 4.57
CA ILE A 519 -17.39 0.96 4.26
C ILE A 519 -17.06 0.82 2.77
N LEU A 520 -17.34 -0.35 2.19
CA LEU A 520 -17.05 -0.65 0.78
C LEU A 520 -17.93 0.16 -0.19
N THR A 521 -19.06 0.71 0.27
CA THR A 521 -19.93 1.59 -0.55
C THR A 521 -19.44 3.03 -0.72
N LEU A 522 -18.27 3.39 -0.17
CA LEU A 522 -17.58 4.65 -0.45
C LEU A 522 -18.26 5.95 0.02
N HIS A 523 -19.35 5.91 0.78
CA HIS A 523 -19.88 7.13 1.38
C HIS A 523 -18.97 7.61 2.51
N ALA A 524 -18.36 8.79 2.34
CA ALA A 524 -17.44 9.44 3.28
C ALA A 524 -18.07 9.89 4.61
N ASP A 525 -19.26 9.38 4.88
CA ASP A 525 -20.23 9.86 5.85
C ASP A 525 -20.56 8.73 6.86
N ILE A 526 -19.78 7.65 6.90
CA ILE A 526 -20.05 6.49 7.77
C ILE A 526 -18.94 6.36 8.81
N GLU A 527 -19.34 6.31 10.06
CA GLU A 527 -18.48 6.35 11.23
C GLU A 527 -18.72 5.13 12.13
N PRO A 528 -17.77 4.16 12.16
CA PRO A 528 -17.76 3.06 13.11
C PRO A 528 -17.51 3.56 14.53
N GLU A 529 -18.10 2.86 15.50
CA GLU A 529 -17.81 2.97 16.94
C GLU A 529 -17.76 4.42 17.40
N PHE A 530 -18.80 5.15 17.01
CA PHE A 530 -18.88 6.59 17.17
C PHE A 530 -18.97 6.94 18.66
N GLN A 531 -17.97 7.67 19.15
CA GLN A 531 -17.87 8.01 20.56
C GLN A 531 -18.88 9.08 20.94
N VAL A 532 -19.65 8.81 21.99
CA VAL A 532 -20.65 9.72 22.52
C VAL A 532 -20.23 10.18 23.92
N TYR A 533 -20.20 11.50 24.13
CA TYR A 533 -19.69 12.12 25.36
C TYR A 533 -20.84 12.45 26.32
N SER A 534 -20.69 12.09 27.60
CA SER A 534 -21.54 12.61 28.67
C SER A 534 -20.89 13.84 29.30
N GLN A 535 -21.66 14.90 29.55
CA GLN A 535 -21.18 16.12 30.22
C GLN A 535 -20.89 15.90 31.72
N SER A 536 -21.28 14.76 32.32
CA SER A 536 -21.25 14.56 33.77
C SER A 536 -20.13 13.65 34.30
N SER A 537 -19.27 13.08 33.44
CA SER A 537 -18.04 12.42 33.90
C SER A 537 -17.02 12.24 32.77
N ASN A 538 -15.76 12.64 33.00
CA ASN A 538 -14.71 12.66 31.96
C ASN A 538 -14.34 11.27 31.40
N PHE A 539 -14.75 10.21 32.10
CA PHE A 539 -14.35 8.82 31.83
C PHE A 539 -15.42 7.98 31.15
N SER A 540 -16.67 8.46 31.03
CA SER A 540 -17.80 7.68 30.52
C SER A 540 -17.82 7.59 28.98
N ARG A 541 -16.77 7.02 28.38
CA ARG A 541 -16.72 6.78 26.93
C ARG A 541 -17.69 5.65 26.60
N LYS A 542 -18.82 5.99 25.97
CA LYS A 542 -19.73 5.02 25.33
C LYS A 542 -19.62 5.19 23.83
N ALA A 543 -19.63 4.10 23.08
CA ALA A 543 -19.54 4.11 21.63
C ALA A 543 -20.79 3.45 21.05
N ILE A 544 -21.51 4.18 20.20
CA ILE A 544 -22.58 3.59 19.38
C ILE A 544 -21.94 2.90 18.18
N ASP A 545 -22.47 1.74 17.78
CA ASP A 545 -21.77 0.90 16.82
C ASP A 545 -21.54 1.56 15.45
N LEU A 546 -22.51 2.33 14.98
CA LEU A 546 -22.46 2.93 13.65
C LEU A 546 -23.25 4.23 13.58
N VAL A 547 -22.64 5.26 12.99
CA VAL A 547 -23.31 6.52 12.68
C VAL A 547 -23.07 6.89 11.23
N LYS A 548 -24.14 7.31 10.54
CA LYS A 548 -24.06 7.92 9.23
C LYS A 548 -24.35 9.41 9.31
N THR A 549 -23.36 10.25 8.97
CA THR A 549 -23.39 11.71 9.01
C THR A 549 -23.41 12.31 7.60
N SER A 550 -24.56 12.76 7.12
CA SER A 550 -24.62 13.55 5.88
C SER A 550 -24.77 15.02 6.23
N THR A 551 -23.68 15.78 6.08
CA THR A 551 -23.53 17.25 6.23
C THR A 551 -24.04 17.89 7.53
N ARG A 552 -25.31 17.70 7.89
CA ARG A 552 -25.99 18.16 9.12
C ARG A 552 -27.04 17.16 9.66
N LYS A 553 -27.27 16.01 9.00
CA LYS A 553 -28.15 14.91 9.42
C LYS A 553 -27.32 13.72 9.94
N MET A 554 -27.78 13.11 11.03
CA MET A 554 -27.16 11.93 11.63
C MET A 554 -28.16 10.77 11.72
N ILE A 555 -27.81 9.60 11.18
CA ILE A 555 -28.55 8.35 11.35
C ILE A 555 -27.70 7.43 12.22
N ALA A 556 -28.21 7.04 13.37
CA ALA A 556 -27.56 6.17 14.34
C ALA A 556 -28.07 4.73 14.20
N ILE A 557 -27.17 3.75 14.22
CA ILE A 557 -27.51 2.32 14.16
C ILE A 557 -26.72 1.62 15.27
N GLU A 558 -27.44 0.93 16.15
CA GLU A 558 -26.87 0.08 17.19
C GLU A 558 -27.18 -1.38 16.89
N PHE A 559 -26.17 -2.24 16.99
CA PHE A 559 -26.34 -3.68 16.81
C PHE A 559 -26.48 -4.38 18.16
N ASP A 560 -27.25 -5.46 18.16
CA ASP A 560 -27.33 -6.36 19.31
C ASP A 560 -27.65 -7.78 18.81
N ASN A 561 -27.51 -8.80 19.65
CA ASN A 561 -27.77 -10.18 19.25
C ASN A 561 -28.62 -11.00 20.23
N ILE A 562 -29.15 -12.11 19.74
CA ILE A 562 -29.66 -13.22 20.53
C ILE A 562 -28.98 -14.48 19.99
N LYS A 563 -28.05 -15.01 20.78
CA LYS A 563 -27.27 -16.20 20.42
C LYS A 563 -28.17 -17.41 20.20
N MET A 564 -27.80 -18.28 19.25
CA MET A 564 -28.54 -19.52 18.97
C MET A 564 -28.75 -20.40 20.21
N GLU A 565 -27.74 -20.49 21.07
CA GLU A 565 -27.80 -21.28 22.32
C GLU A 565 -28.93 -20.84 23.27
N ASN A 566 -29.38 -19.59 23.14
CA ASN A 566 -30.44 -19.03 23.96
C ASN A 566 -31.83 -19.25 23.36
N ILE A 567 -31.99 -19.74 22.13
CA ILE A 567 -33.29 -19.88 21.45
C ILE A 567 -33.82 -21.31 21.62
N LYS A 568 -35.08 -21.48 22.05
CA LYS A 568 -35.77 -22.78 22.02
C LYS A 568 -36.11 -23.14 20.57
N LEU A 569 -35.35 -24.09 20.05
CA LEU A 569 -35.66 -24.82 18.82
C LEU A 569 -35.50 -26.30 19.22
N ASP A 570 -36.42 -26.85 20.02
CA ASP A 570 -36.19 -28.16 20.66
C ASP A 570 -36.04 -29.26 19.60
N GLY A 571 -34.83 -29.82 19.53
CA GLY A 571 -34.29 -30.49 18.34
C GLY A 571 -32.81 -30.18 18.13
N ALA A 572 -32.39 -28.93 18.38
CA ALA A 572 -30.99 -28.49 18.34
C ALA A 572 -30.16 -29.20 19.44
N ARG A 573 -29.54 -30.33 19.10
CA ARG A 573 -28.49 -30.97 19.88
C ARG A 573 -27.12 -30.80 19.19
N GLY A 574 -26.86 -29.55 18.84
CA GLY A 574 -25.56 -28.92 19.09
C GLY A 574 -24.47 -29.06 18.03
N SER A 575 -24.69 -29.76 16.90
CA SER A 575 -23.70 -29.72 15.82
C SER A 575 -23.71 -28.35 15.12
N LEU A 576 -22.54 -27.86 14.66
CA LEU A 576 -22.43 -26.61 13.92
C LEU A 576 -23.23 -26.65 12.60
N GLN A 577 -23.34 -27.85 12.00
CA GLN A 577 -24.16 -28.10 10.80
C GLN A 577 -25.66 -27.98 11.12
N GLU A 578 -26.14 -28.59 12.21
CA GLU A 578 -27.52 -28.43 12.67
C GLU A 578 -27.85 -26.97 13.01
N ALA A 579 -26.95 -26.24 13.66
CA ALA A 579 -27.16 -24.82 13.96
C ALA A 579 -27.27 -23.95 12.70
N THR A 580 -26.57 -24.32 11.63
CA THR A 580 -26.62 -23.63 10.33
C THR A 580 -27.91 -23.95 9.58
N GLU A 581 -28.36 -25.21 9.58
CA GLU A 581 -29.64 -25.62 8.99
C GLU A 581 -30.84 -25.01 9.71
N VAL A 582 -30.81 -25.02 11.04
CA VAL A 582 -31.84 -24.39 11.87
C VAL A 582 -31.83 -22.88 11.66
N SER A 583 -30.67 -22.22 11.55
CA SER A 583 -30.62 -20.79 11.25
C SER A 583 -31.13 -20.45 9.84
N ARG A 584 -30.96 -21.36 8.88
CA ARG A 584 -31.56 -21.20 7.54
C ARG A 584 -33.08 -21.21 7.60
N SER A 585 -33.66 -22.11 8.40
CA SER A 585 -35.12 -22.15 8.61
C SER A 585 -35.68 -20.87 9.24
N LEU A 586 -34.86 -20.10 9.99
CA LEU A 586 -35.30 -18.83 10.59
C LEU A 586 -35.50 -17.72 9.55
N LEU A 587 -34.88 -17.81 8.37
CA LEU A 587 -35.04 -16.82 7.29
C LEU A 587 -36.34 -16.99 6.52
N GLU A 588 -36.88 -18.21 6.50
CA GLU A 588 -38.17 -18.53 5.88
C GLU A 588 -39.35 -18.17 6.78
N LYS A 589 -39.09 -17.88 8.06
CA LYS A 589 -40.10 -17.49 9.04
C LYS A 589 -40.45 -16.02 8.91
N SER A 590 -41.74 -15.74 9.06
CA SER A 590 -42.24 -14.38 9.22
C SER A 590 -41.67 -13.72 10.48
N GLU A 591 -41.66 -12.39 10.48
CA GLU A 591 -41.15 -11.64 11.62
C GLU A 591 -41.90 -11.95 12.93
N ASP A 592 -43.23 -12.14 12.87
CA ASP A 592 -44.04 -12.51 14.03
C ASP A 592 -43.71 -13.90 14.58
N GLU A 593 -43.39 -14.86 13.70
CA GLU A 593 -42.92 -16.19 14.10
C GLU A 593 -41.56 -16.13 14.78
N ILE A 594 -40.66 -15.24 14.34
CA ILE A 594 -39.35 -15.06 14.97
C ILE A 594 -39.50 -14.37 16.32
N LEU A 595 -40.34 -13.33 16.40
CA LEU A 595 -40.60 -12.59 17.63
C LEU A 595 -41.28 -13.46 18.71
N SER A 596 -42.02 -14.50 18.30
CA SER A 596 -42.67 -15.45 19.21
C SER A 596 -41.78 -16.62 19.65
N LEU A 597 -40.56 -16.75 19.10
CA LEU A 597 -39.61 -17.77 19.55
C LEU A 597 -39.27 -17.61 21.02
N GLU A 598 -39.28 -18.72 21.74
CA GLU A 598 -38.98 -18.75 23.16
C GLU A 598 -37.46 -18.72 23.42
N ILE A 599 -37.05 -18.09 24.52
CA ILE A 599 -35.64 -17.91 24.90
C ILE A 599 -35.37 -18.52 26.28
N ARG A 600 -34.17 -19.13 26.48
CA ARG A 600 -33.69 -19.83 27.70
C ARG A 600 -32.43 -19.18 28.30
N ASP A 601 -32.28 -17.85 28.21
CA ASP A 601 -31.05 -17.15 28.62
C ASP A 601 -30.83 -17.19 30.15
N ARG A 602 -29.74 -17.84 30.58
CA ARG A 602 -29.37 -18.00 32.00
C ARG A 602 -29.14 -16.68 32.73
N TYR A 603 -28.82 -15.61 32.01
CA TYR A 603 -28.54 -14.29 32.60
C TYR A 603 -29.78 -13.37 32.62
N ARG A 604 -30.88 -13.76 31.97
CA ARG A 604 -32.10 -12.93 31.85
C ARG A 604 -33.37 -13.78 31.99
N PRO A 605 -33.66 -14.31 33.20
CA PRO A 605 -34.74 -15.26 33.43
C PRO A 605 -36.16 -14.71 33.18
N ASN A 606 -36.31 -13.38 33.12
CA ASN A 606 -37.61 -12.71 32.94
C ASN A 606 -37.98 -12.47 31.47
N GLN A 607 -37.11 -12.80 30.50
CA GLN A 607 -37.35 -12.62 29.07
C GLN A 607 -37.61 -13.99 28.44
N LYS A 608 -38.88 -14.31 28.22
CA LYS A 608 -39.33 -15.62 27.73
C LYS A 608 -39.38 -15.71 26.21
N THR A 609 -39.48 -14.58 25.51
CA THR A 609 -39.56 -14.54 24.04
C THR A 609 -38.57 -13.55 23.42
N VAL A 610 -38.27 -13.73 22.12
CA VAL A 610 -37.49 -12.75 21.32
C VAL A 610 -38.11 -11.35 21.39
N ARG A 611 -39.43 -11.24 21.37
CA ARG A 611 -40.17 -9.97 21.50
C ARG A 611 -39.85 -9.24 22.81
N GLU A 612 -39.86 -9.95 23.94
CA GLU A 612 -39.57 -9.37 25.25
C GLU A 612 -38.09 -8.97 25.38
N ALA A 613 -37.18 -9.81 24.87
CA ALA A 613 -35.76 -9.53 24.84
C ALA A 613 -35.44 -8.28 23.99
N LEU A 614 -36.04 -8.18 22.80
CA LEU A 614 -35.93 -7.02 21.92
C LEU A 614 -36.48 -5.76 22.59
N GLY A 615 -37.67 -5.81 23.18
CA GLY A 615 -38.27 -4.65 23.86
C GLY A 615 -37.42 -4.13 25.01
N SER A 616 -36.82 -5.03 25.80
CA SER A 616 -35.90 -4.65 26.89
C SER A 616 -34.59 -4.07 26.38
N LYS A 617 -34.01 -4.65 25.33
CA LYS A 617 -32.78 -4.14 24.68
C LYS A 617 -33.02 -2.75 24.09
N ILE A 618 -34.16 -2.55 23.41
CA ILE A 618 -34.55 -1.24 22.87
C ILE A 618 -34.61 -0.20 23.97
N LYS A 619 -35.32 -0.50 25.07
CA LYS A 619 -35.45 0.44 26.19
C LYS A 619 -34.08 0.80 26.76
N LYS A 620 -33.24 -0.20 27.04
CA LYS A 620 -31.89 0.00 27.60
C LYS A 620 -31.01 0.88 26.69
N LYS A 621 -30.94 0.57 25.39
CA LYS A 621 -30.09 1.29 24.43
C LYS A 621 -30.63 2.69 24.14
N ASN A 622 -31.95 2.87 24.15
CA ASN A 622 -32.58 4.17 24.03
C ASN A 622 -32.19 5.09 25.20
N ASP A 623 -32.33 4.60 26.44
CA ASP A 623 -31.95 5.35 27.65
C ASP A 623 -30.43 5.64 27.69
N GLU A 624 -29.62 4.78 27.07
CA GLU A 624 -28.17 4.88 27.04
C GLU A 624 -27.64 5.91 26.03
N TYR A 625 -28.23 6.01 24.83
CA TYR A 625 -27.65 6.77 23.72
C TYR A 625 -28.49 7.96 23.24
N LEU A 626 -29.83 7.90 23.31
CA LEU A 626 -30.69 8.85 22.59
C LEU A 626 -30.44 10.30 23.01
N ASP A 627 -30.38 10.56 24.32
CA ASP A 627 -30.17 11.92 24.84
C ASP A 627 -28.75 12.43 24.63
N LEU A 628 -27.76 11.54 24.56
CA LEU A 628 -26.38 11.91 24.28
C LEU A 628 -26.20 12.29 22.80
N LEU A 629 -26.78 11.51 21.89
CA LEU A 629 -26.73 11.76 20.44
C LEU A 629 -27.47 13.04 20.05
N LYS A 630 -28.61 13.34 20.69
CA LYS A 630 -29.35 14.60 20.47
C LYS A 630 -28.55 15.86 20.86
N LYS A 631 -27.60 15.73 21.78
CA LYS A 631 -26.82 16.86 22.33
C LYS A 631 -25.50 17.10 21.60
N GLN A 632 -25.15 16.29 20.59
CA GLN A 632 -23.95 16.53 19.81
C GLN A 632 -24.08 17.75 18.88
N HIS A 633 -23.01 18.54 18.80
CA HIS A 633 -23.02 19.84 18.12
C HIS A 633 -22.74 19.77 16.61
N ASP A 634 -22.16 18.67 16.11
CA ASP A 634 -21.67 18.58 14.72
C ASP A 634 -22.74 18.18 13.70
N ALA A 635 -23.76 17.39 14.09
CA ALA A 635 -24.89 17.02 13.24
C ALA A 635 -26.15 16.70 14.06
N LYS A 636 -27.34 16.99 13.52
CA LYS A 636 -28.62 16.71 14.19
C LYS A 636 -29.03 15.25 13.98
N LEU A 637 -29.25 14.52 15.08
CA LEU A 637 -29.84 13.19 15.05
C LEU A 637 -31.20 13.23 14.33
N SER A 638 -31.27 12.54 13.19
CA SER A 638 -32.45 12.44 12.33
C SER A 638 -33.19 11.12 12.57
N CYS A 639 -32.46 10.03 12.78
CA CYS A 639 -33.06 8.71 13.03
C CYS A 639 -32.12 7.84 13.87
N MET A 640 -32.68 6.95 14.69
CA MET A 640 -31.94 5.91 15.42
C MET A 640 -32.62 4.55 15.21
N PHE A 641 -31.83 3.56 14.80
CA PHE A 641 -32.25 2.17 14.64
C PHE A 641 -31.52 1.28 15.63
N ILE A 642 -32.20 0.22 16.05
CA ILE A 642 -31.60 -0.92 16.70
C ILE A 642 -31.82 -2.12 15.78
N VAL A 643 -30.71 -2.77 15.41
CA VAL A 643 -30.71 -3.95 14.55
C VAL A 643 -30.33 -5.15 15.40
N LEU A 644 -31.28 -6.06 15.60
CA LEU A 644 -31.11 -7.25 16.39
C LEU A 644 -30.87 -8.46 15.50
N ARG A 645 -29.75 -9.14 15.70
CA ARG A 645 -29.52 -10.46 15.09
C ARG A 645 -30.15 -11.56 15.93
N VAL A 646 -31.01 -12.37 15.31
CA VAL A 646 -31.59 -13.57 15.91
C VAL A 646 -30.94 -14.79 15.29
N GLY A 647 -30.21 -15.55 16.11
CA GLY A 647 -29.49 -16.73 15.64
C GLY A 647 -28.27 -16.39 14.77
N LEU A 648 -28.01 -17.16 13.71
CA LEU A 648 -26.85 -16.92 12.84
C LEU A 648 -27.13 -15.96 11.68
N HIS A 649 -28.35 -15.81 11.17
CA HIS A 649 -28.56 -15.05 9.91
C HIS A 649 -29.65 -13.99 9.97
N ARG A 650 -30.68 -14.18 10.79
CA ARG A 650 -31.86 -13.31 10.76
C ARG A 650 -31.59 -11.99 11.48
N LEU A 651 -32.00 -10.89 10.88
CA LEU A 651 -31.92 -9.52 11.35
C LEU A 651 -33.34 -8.97 11.52
N ILE A 652 -33.57 -8.31 12.64
CA ILE A 652 -34.81 -7.58 12.92
C ILE A 652 -34.43 -6.16 13.23
N SER A 653 -34.92 -5.22 12.42
CA SER A 653 -34.68 -3.81 12.64
C SER A 653 -35.85 -3.14 13.37
N ARG A 654 -35.53 -2.21 14.28
CA ARG A 654 -36.52 -1.35 14.93
C ARG A 654 -36.06 0.09 14.93
N ARG A 655 -36.92 0.97 14.41
CA ARG A 655 -36.75 2.41 14.49
C ARG A 655 -37.18 2.90 15.87
N VAL A 656 -36.24 3.46 16.63
CA VAL A 656 -36.44 3.89 18.02
C VAL A 656 -36.67 5.40 18.10
N TYR A 657 -36.08 6.15 17.17
CA TYR A 657 -36.24 7.59 17.06
C TYR A 657 -36.26 8.01 15.59
N CYS A 658 -37.09 8.98 15.25
CA CYS A 658 -37.10 9.62 13.94
C CYS A 658 -37.65 11.05 14.07
N VAL A 659 -36.97 12.03 13.46
CA VAL A 659 -37.48 13.40 13.36
C VAL A 659 -38.67 13.39 12.39
N LYS A 660 -39.81 13.97 12.80
CA LYS A 660 -40.95 14.14 11.89
C LYS A 660 -40.49 14.98 10.69
N LYS A 661 -40.71 14.45 9.48
CA LYS A 661 -40.46 15.18 8.22
C LYS A 661 -41.22 16.49 8.19
#